data_AF-A0A974T7T1-F1
#
_entry.id   AF-A0A974T7T1-F1
#
_cell.length_a   1.000
_cell.length_b   1.000
_cell.length_c   1.000
_cell.angle_alpha   90.00
_cell.angle_beta   90.00
_cell.angle_gamma   90.00
#
_symmetry.space_group_name_H-M   'P 1'
#
loop_
_entity.id
_entity.type
_entity.pdbx_description
1 polymer ?
#
loop_
_entity_poly.entity_id
_entity_poly.type
_entity_poly.pdbx_seq_one_letter_code
_entity_poly.pdbx_strand_id
1 'polypeptide(L)'
;MDRMSAVERLDLGWGRRTPMILQTEASECGLASLAMIASYFGYESDLADLRRRYGFSLKGATLKDLVRIADQIGFATRPLRLEIEELPQLRMPCILHWDLNHFVVLVSIGRSSVVIHDPAFGLRHMKQTEVSRHFTGVALELYPTDRFEPAATPPRVRFQRLLGRMVGVRRALSHQLSLALAIEVFAMTGPLFMGWVVDHALVTADHDLLFTLVLGFLLLLVLQTSIAAMRSWMLMGLGATLKVQSRANLFSHLISLPASFFEARHLGDVTSRFSSQETILSAITTELVEALMDGLMTGITLAIMLIIAPNMTGIVVAAAILYAILRWASYAPLRQASMEAIVWKARLDTHFLETLRGIRTIKLFNGQEDRRARWLNLLIEATNRQLTTEKLAFLFQIGNKLLMGLLKLLIIWLGARQVLDNTLSIGLLLAFIAYKDQFIGRVTVLIDRAVDLKMLRLHAERLADIALAEPETRTSLMPAPGGHLPPTIELRNVSFRYSEQDPWVLDNVNLQIEAEQSVAITGPSGGGKSTLLKLLAGLIQPTYGEVLIDGEPLARIGLENYRARVGVVMQDDQLFAGSIADNICFFSAQPDRERIVLCAQQAAIHNEIMAMPMGYETLIGDMGTVLSGGQKQRVVIARALYRQPSILLLDEATSHLDVEREKLVNMAFGAIRVTRIVIAHRPETIRMSGRVVGLEQGKIFEAGDVERKKRITIDDYRPIAPNVRFSSEENRGGRAKLEVSKGKAPHRGKLRSSRRDRSRREHSAPKSHVVPEMLSVLSDIACEIQLPKATLEMPSPCKVSSPRSADNADEIGQQTPCVPARQDPPLEADRSPAHTAPLRPKQREVWGRAALAVSAYLLMASTCI
;
A
#
# COMPACT_ATOMS: atom_id res chain seq x y z
N MET A 1 13.43 -21.44 18.34
CA MET A 1 14.90 -21.44 18.11
C MET A 1 15.26 -22.79 17.55
N ASP A 2 15.85 -22.84 16.36
CA ASP A 2 16.44 -24.06 15.80
C ASP A 2 17.82 -23.72 15.21
N ARG A 3 18.84 -24.53 15.50
CA ARG A 3 20.25 -24.22 15.19
C ARG A 3 20.62 -24.77 13.81
N MET A 4 20.17 -24.12 12.74
CA MET A 4 20.75 -24.32 11.41
C MET A 4 22.02 -23.48 11.23
N SER A 5 23.01 -24.05 10.54
CA SER A 5 24.29 -23.38 10.30
C SER A 5 24.11 -22.17 9.36
N ALA A 6 24.91 -21.12 9.54
CA ALA A 6 24.91 -19.98 8.62
C ALA A 6 25.39 -20.36 7.20
N VAL A 7 26.05 -21.52 7.07
CA VAL A 7 26.63 -22.04 5.82
C VAL A 7 25.56 -22.70 4.94
N GLU A 8 24.54 -23.35 5.50
CA GLU A 8 23.39 -23.86 4.73
C GLU A 8 22.49 -22.75 4.16
N ARG A 9 22.71 -21.49 4.57
CA ARG A 9 22.09 -20.31 3.96
C ARG A 9 22.93 -19.71 2.82
N LEU A 10 24.11 -20.26 2.52
CA LEU A 10 24.95 -19.82 1.41
C LEU A 10 24.57 -20.61 0.15
N ASP A 11 23.96 -19.90 -0.78
CA ASP A 11 23.10 -20.50 -1.79
C ASP A 11 23.88 -20.99 -3.03
N LEU A 12 24.64 -22.07 -2.86
CA LEU A 12 25.63 -22.58 -3.83
C LEU A 12 25.18 -23.79 -4.67
N GLY A 13 23.88 -24.14 -4.65
CA GLY A 13 23.37 -25.34 -5.33
C GLY A 13 23.11 -25.15 -6.83
N TRP A 14 23.82 -25.91 -7.68
CA TRP A 14 23.51 -26.03 -9.12
C TRP A 14 22.25 -26.88 -9.36
N GLY A 15 21.11 -26.22 -9.57
CA GLY A 15 19.86 -26.85 -9.98
C GLY A 15 18.76 -25.82 -10.25
N ARG A 16 17.73 -26.19 -11.02
CA ARG A 16 16.51 -25.36 -11.12
C ARG A 16 15.82 -25.37 -9.75
N ARG A 17 15.39 -24.18 -9.29
CA ARG A 17 14.73 -24.01 -7.99
C ARG A 17 13.40 -23.33 -8.19
N THR A 18 12.40 -23.78 -7.44
CA THR A 18 11.09 -23.12 -7.37
C THR A 18 11.29 -21.76 -6.71
N PRO A 19 10.98 -20.62 -7.36
CA PRO A 19 11.03 -19.34 -6.68
C PRO A 19 9.97 -19.25 -5.57
N MET A 20 10.18 -18.37 -4.61
CA MET A 20 9.13 -17.98 -3.66
C MET A 20 8.39 -16.76 -4.21
N ILE A 21 7.11 -16.91 -4.55
CA ILE A 21 6.24 -15.82 -4.97
C ILE A 21 5.16 -15.65 -3.88
N LEU A 22 5.15 -14.48 -3.25
CA LEU A 22 4.19 -14.14 -2.20
C LEU A 22 2.91 -13.59 -2.83
N GLN A 23 1.75 -13.99 -2.29
CA GLN A 23 0.45 -13.52 -2.78
C GLN A 23 0.26 -12.02 -2.52
N THR A 24 -0.33 -11.30 -3.49
CA THR A 24 -0.60 -9.86 -3.37
C THR A 24 -1.98 -9.55 -2.82
N GLU A 25 -3.01 -10.28 -3.26
CA GLU A 25 -4.38 -10.19 -2.76
C GLU A 25 -4.71 -11.43 -1.91
N ALA A 26 -5.74 -11.33 -1.06
CA ALA A 26 -6.04 -12.37 -0.07
C ALA A 26 -6.48 -13.71 -0.69
N SER A 27 -7.10 -13.68 -1.87
CA SER A 27 -7.65 -14.85 -2.57
C SER A 27 -6.66 -15.56 -3.50
N GLU A 28 -5.42 -15.09 -3.63
CA GLU A 28 -4.50 -15.48 -4.73
C GLU A 28 -3.57 -16.67 -4.45
N CYS A 29 -3.68 -17.35 -3.31
CA CYS A 29 -2.77 -18.43 -2.92
C CYS A 29 -2.60 -19.52 -4.01
N GLY A 30 -3.69 -19.90 -4.67
CA GLY A 30 -3.66 -20.84 -5.79
C GLY A 30 -2.94 -20.30 -7.03
N LEU A 31 -3.15 -19.04 -7.39
CA LEU A 31 -2.50 -18.40 -8.54
C LEU A 31 -1.00 -18.22 -8.32
N ALA A 32 -0.60 -17.81 -7.11
CA ALA A 32 0.80 -17.73 -6.70
C ALA A 32 1.47 -19.12 -6.66
N SER A 33 0.75 -20.15 -6.21
CA SER A 33 1.24 -21.53 -6.26
C SER A 33 1.48 -22.00 -7.69
N LEU A 34 0.57 -21.70 -8.62
CA LEU A 34 0.73 -21.99 -10.04
C LEU A 34 1.88 -21.19 -10.66
N ALA A 35 2.02 -19.90 -10.33
CA ALA A 35 3.11 -19.03 -10.80
C ALA A 35 4.50 -19.54 -10.35
N MET A 36 4.62 -20.05 -9.12
CA MET A 36 5.86 -20.64 -8.60
C MET A 36 6.28 -21.88 -9.40
N ILE A 37 5.33 -22.76 -9.75
CA ILE A 37 5.61 -23.95 -10.56
C ILE A 37 5.85 -23.59 -12.03
N ALA A 38 5.07 -22.65 -12.60
CA ALA A 38 5.29 -22.13 -13.95
C ALA A 38 6.71 -21.56 -14.11
N SER A 39 7.15 -20.77 -13.13
CA SER A 39 8.51 -20.21 -13.09
C SER A 39 9.60 -21.28 -12.95
N TYR A 40 9.36 -22.38 -12.22
CA TYR A 40 10.29 -23.51 -12.14
C TYR A 40 10.55 -24.17 -13.51
N PHE A 41 9.53 -24.22 -14.37
CA PHE A 41 9.64 -24.73 -15.74
C PHE A 41 10.13 -23.68 -16.76
N GLY A 42 10.24 -22.40 -16.38
CA GLY A 42 10.79 -21.32 -17.22
C GLY A 42 9.77 -20.28 -17.71
N TYR A 43 8.53 -20.32 -17.23
CA TYR A 43 7.51 -19.31 -17.51
C TYR A 43 7.60 -18.19 -16.46
N GLU A 44 8.42 -17.17 -16.72
CA GLU A 44 8.52 -15.99 -15.84
C GLU A 44 7.33 -15.06 -16.07
N SER A 45 6.32 -15.12 -15.19
CA SER A 45 5.15 -14.24 -15.21
C SER A 45 4.92 -13.54 -13.86
N ASP A 46 4.49 -12.28 -13.91
CA ASP A 46 4.02 -11.55 -12.73
C ASP A 46 2.58 -11.98 -12.36
N LEU A 47 2.24 -11.95 -11.07
CA LEU A 47 0.89 -12.21 -10.56
C LEU A 47 -0.14 -11.26 -11.21
N ALA A 48 0.22 -10.00 -11.42
CA ALA A 48 -0.66 -9.02 -12.06
C ALA A 48 -0.96 -9.36 -13.54
N ASP A 49 -0.04 -10.01 -14.26
CA ASP A 49 -0.27 -10.47 -15.64
C ASP A 49 -1.15 -11.73 -15.65
N LEU A 50 -0.87 -12.70 -14.78
CA LEU A 50 -1.71 -13.89 -14.61
C LEU A 50 -3.16 -13.52 -14.22
N ARG A 51 -3.35 -12.58 -13.29
CA ARG A 51 -4.69 -12.10 -12.87
C ARG A 51 -5.44 -11.47 -14.04
N ARG A 52 -4.76 -10.65 -14.85
CA ARG A 52 -5.33 -9.97 -16.02
C ARG A 52 -5.73 -10.95 -17.14
N ARG A 53 -4.92 -11.98 -17.37
CA ARG A 53 -5.18 -12.98 -18.43
C ARG A 53 -6.27 -13.99 -18.07
N TYR A 54 -6.35 -14.41 -16.80
CA TYR A 54 -7.15 -15.58 -16.42
C TYR A 54 -8.35 -15.28 -15.51
N GLY A 55 -8.46 -14.05 -14.99
CA GLY A 55 -9.60 -13.56 -14.21
C GLY A 55 -9.84 -14.33 -12.90
N PHE A 56 -9.35 -13.83 -11.77
CA PHE A 56 -9.45 -14.52 -10.48
C PHE A 56 -10.64 -14.06 -9.63
N SER A 57 -11.30 -14.98 -8.91
CA SER A 57 -12.41 -14.61 -8.01
C SER A 57 -11.90 -14.01 -6.70
N LEU A 58 -12.61 -12.99 -6.20
CA LEU A 58 -12.39 -12.43 -4.85
C LEU A 58 -12.75 -13.44 -3.74
N LYS A 59 -13.46 -14.53 -4.07
CA LYS A 59 -13.86 -15.59 -3.13
C LYS A 59 -12.80 -16.68 -2.92
N GLY A 60 -11.68 -16.61 -3.64
CA GLY A 60 -10.64 -17.66 -3.64
C GLY A 60 -10.66 -18.52 -4.91
N ALA A 61 -9.69 -19.42 -5.01
CA ALA A 61 -9.57 -20.39 -6.10
C ALA A 61 -10.24 -21.72 -5.74
N THR A 62 -10.89 -22.39 -6.70
CA THR A 62 -11.11 -23.84 -6.57
C THR A 62 -9.98 -24.62 -7.26
N LEU A 63 -9.80 -25.89 -6.88
CA LEU A 63 -8.86 -26.79 -7.58
C LEU A 63 -9.18 -26.91 -9.08
N LYS A 64 -10.47 -26.82 -9.46
CA LYS A 64 -10.93 -26.87 -10.85
C LYS A 64 -10.46 -25.64 -11.63
N ASP A 65 -10.41 -24.47 -10.99
CA ASP A 65 -9.91 -23.25 -11.61
C ASP A 65 -8.40 -23.33 -11.82
N LEU A 66 -7.64 -23.85 -10.85
CA LEU A 66 -6.20 -24.10 -11.01
C LEU A 66 -5.90 -25.08 -12.14
N VAL A 67 -6.68 -26.14 -12.27
CA VAL A 67 -6.60 -27.08 -13.41
C VAL A 67 -6.86 -26.37 -14.75
N ARG A 68 -7.90 -25.54 -14.83
CA ARG A 68 -8.26 -24.80 -16.05
C ARG A 68 -7.19 -23.79 -16.45
N ILE A 69 -6.65 -23.03 -15.51
CA ILE A 69 -5.60 -22.04 -15.77
C ILE A 69 -4.28 -22.73 -16.15
N ALA A 70 -3.95 -23.83 -15.50
CA ALA A 70 -2.79 -24.65 -15.85
C ALA A 70 -2.85 -25.14 -17.31
N ASP A 71 -4.00 -25.70 -17.74
CA ASP A 71 -4.22 -26.15 -19.12
C ASP A 71 -4.11 -24.98 -20.12
N GLN A 72 -4.63 -23.80 -19.77
CA GLN A 72 -4.47 -22.57 -20.56
C GLN A 72 -3.04 -22.00 -20.60
N ILE A 73 -2.16 -22.37 -19.66
CA ILE A 73 -0.71 -22.08 -19.69
C ILE A 73 0.05 -23.16 -20.51
N GLY A 74 -0.59 -24.29 -20.82
CA GLY A 74 0.04 -25.44 -21.49
C GLY A 74 0.55 -26.51 -20.53
N PHE A 75 0.23 -26.44 -19.24
CA PHE A 75 0.42 -27.54 -18.30
C PHE A 75 -0.76 -28.50 -18.36
N ALA A 76 -0.50 -29.77 -18.65
CA ALA A 76 -1.45 -30.80 -18.32
C ALA A 76 -1.32 -31.15 -16.83
N THR A 77 -2.45 -31.53 -16.22
CA THR A 77 -2.60 -31.62 -14.77
C THR A 77 -3.04 -33.00 -14.33
N ARG A 78 -2.65 -33.39 -13.12
CA ARG A 78 -3.12 -34.62 -12.47
C ARG A 78 -3.53 -34.32 -11.02
N PRO A 79 -4.82 -34.03 -10.76
CA PRO A 79 -5.33 -33.91 -9.40
C PRO A 79 -5.36 -35.30 -8.75
N LEU A 80 -4.85 -35.38 -7.53
CA LEU A 80 -4.72 -36.63 -6.77
C LEU A 80 -5.30 -36.46 -5.37
N ARG A 81 -5.87 -37.54 -4.85
CA ARG A 81 -6.16 -37.71 -3.42
C ARG A 81 -5.22 -38.78 -2.88
N LEU A 82 -4.53 -38.49 -1.78
CA LEU A 82 -3.50 -39.33 -1.20
C LEU A 82 -3.36 -39.11 0.31
N GLU A 83 -2.79 -40.07 1.02
CA GLU A 83 -2.47 -39.97 2.45
C GLU A 83 -1.05 -39.40 2.68
N ILE A 84 -0.70 -39.08 3.94
CA ILE A 84 0.55 -38.37 4.26
C ILE A 84 1.80 -39.23 3.99
N GLU A 85 1.68 -40.55 4.08
CA GLU A 85 2.72 -41.54 3.77
C GLU A 85 3.04 -41.60 2.27
N GLU A 86 2.12 -41.16 1.41
CA GLU A 86 2.23 -41.21 -0.05
C GLU A 86 2.83 -39.91 -0.63
N LEU A 87 2.98 -38.85 0.18
CA LEU A 87 3.65 -37.60 -0.23
C LEU A 87 4.99 -37.79 -0.95
N PRO A 88 5.90 -38.72 -0.56
CA PRO A 88 7.18 -38.94 -1.25
C PRO A 88 7.04 -39.51 -2.67
N GLN A 89 5.85 -39.99 -3.05
CA GLN A 89 5.57 -40.52 -4.39
C GLN A 89 5.17 -39.42 -5.39
N LEU A 90 4.83 -38.22 -4.90
CA LEU A 90 4.47 -37.07 -5.74
C LEU A 90 5.69 -36.52 -6.49
N ARG A 91 5.48 -36.10 -7.74
CA ARG A 91 6.48 -35.34 -8.50
C ARG A 91 6.51 -33.89 -8.01
N MET A 92 7.65 -33.47 -7.51
CA MET A 92 7.89 -32.11 -7.01
C MET A 92 8.51 -31.21 -8.10
N PRO A 93 8.17 -29.91 -8.16
CA PRO A 93 7.23 -29.22 -7.28
C PRO A 93 5.75 -29.44 -7.68
N CYS A 94 4.87 -29.56 -6.69
CA CYS A 94 3.42 -29.74 -6.88
C CYS A 94 2.62 -28.88 -5.89
N ILE A 95 1.34 -28.63 -6.18
CA ILE A 95 0.47 -27.84 -5.30
C ILE A 95 -0.23 -28.78 -4.32
N LEU A 96 -0.22 -28.46 -3.03
CA LEU A 96 -1.02 -29.10 -1.99
C LEU A 96 -2.16 -28.18 -1.57
N HIS A 97 -3.34 -28.75 -1.31
CA HIS A 97 -4.44 -28.04 -0.68
C HIS A 97 -4.32 -28.13 0.86
N TRP A 98 -4.55 -27.01 1.52
CA TRP A 98 -4.07 -26.73 2.87
C TRP A 98 -5.16 -26.07 3.71
N ASP A 99 -5.38 -26.57 4.93
CA ASP A 99 -6.37 -26.06 5.91
C ASP A 99 -7.81 -25.85 5.38
N LEU A 100 -8.16 -26.51 4.26
CA LEU A 100 -9.40 -26.38 3.50
C LEU A 100 -9.69 -24.95 2.96
N ASN A 101 -8.71 -24.05 3.00
CA ASN A 101 -8.88 -22.64 2.62
C ASN A 101 -7.66 -22.02 1.90
N HIS A 102 -6.59 -22.79 1.68
CA HIS A 102 -5.31 -22.29 1.19
C HIS A 102 -4.64 -23.28 0.23
N PHE A 103 -3.72 -22.78 -0.59
CA PHE A 103 -2.88 -23.60 -1.48
C PHE A 103 -1.42 -23.27 -1.22
N VAL A 104 -0.58 -24.30 -1.18
CA VAL A 104 0.87 -24.19 -0.95
C VAL A 104 1.63 -25.07 -1.94
N VAL A 105 2.89 -24.76 -2.22
CA VAL A 105 3.74 -25.56 -3.12
C VAL A 105 4.70 -26.43 -2.32
N LEU A 106 4.62 -27.73 -2.52
CA LEU A 106 5.60 -28.70 -2.03
C LEU A 106 6.85 -28.63 -2.90
N VAL A 107 8.01 -28.36 -2.30
CA VAL A 107 9.28 -28.20 -3.04
C VAL A 107 10.23 -29.36 -2.81
N SER A 108 10.39 -29.83 -1.58
CA SER A 108 11.20 -31.01 -1.27
C SER A 108 10.77 -31.69 0.03
N ILE A 109 10.95 -33.01 0.07
CA ILE A 109 10.72 -33.85 1.26
C ILE A 109 12.07 -34.42 1.71
N GLY A 110 12.46 -34.14 2.95
CA GLY A 110 13.55 -34.78 3.66
C GLY A 110 13.06 -35.94 4.54
N ARG A 111 13.99 -36.60 5.26
CA ARG A 111 13.65 -37.76 6.13
C ARG A 111 12.75 -37.45 7.32
N SER A 112 12.67 -36.18 7.75
CA SER A 112 11.87 -35.75 8.91
C SER A 112 11.29 -34.34 8.77
N SER A 113 11.67 -33.61 7.73
CA SER A 113 11.27 -32.23 7.43
C SER A 113 10.76 -32.12 6.00
N VAL A 114 9.80 -31.23 5.80
CA VAL A 114 9.21 -30.92 4.49
C VAL A 114 9.41 -29.44 4.22
N VAL A 115 9.82 -29.10 3.01
CA VAL A 115 10.00 -27.72 2.54
C VAL A 115 8.80 -27.33 1.70
N ILE A 116 8.07 -26.33 2.19
CA ILE A 116 6.84 -25.82 1.59
C ILE A 116 7.04 -24.34 1.28
N HIS A 117 6.73 -23.94 0.05
CA HIS A 117 6.61 -22.55 -0.35
C HIS A 117 5.14 -22.15 -0.16
N ASP A 118 4.89 -21.37 0.89
CA ASP A 118 3.56 -20.93 1.31
C ASP A 118 3.32 -19.51 0.76
N PRO A 119 2.41 -19.31 -0.22
CA PRO A 119 2.15 -17.99 -0.81
C PRO A 119 1.83 -16.90 0.21
N ALA A 120 1.25 -17.27 1.36
CA ALA A 120 1.05 -16.36 2.45
C ALA A 120 2.32 -16.27 3.30
N PHE A 121 2.83 -17.37 3.86
CA PHE A 121 3.82 -17.30 4.94
C PHE A 121 5.30 -17.34 4.52
N GLY A 122 5.58 -17.47 3.22
CA GLY A 122 6.92 -17.60 2.67
C GLY A 122 7.45 -19.03 2.73
N LEU A 123 8.77 -19.18 2.79
CA LEU A 123 9.40 -20.50 2.87
C LEU A 123 9.23 -21.07 4.29
N ARG A 124 8.57 -22.24 4.38
CA ARG A 124 8.33 -22.97 5.63
C ARG A 124 9.07 -24.30 5.63
N HIS A 125 9.86 -24.53 6.68
CA HIS A 125 10.38 -25.85 7.03
C HIS A 125 9.51 -26.41 8.15
N MET A 126 8.81 -27.52 7.89
CA MET A 126 7.85 -28.12 8.82
C MET A 126 8.20 -29.58 9.10
N LYS A 127 7.90 -30.08 10.29
CA LYS A 127 8.01 -31.51 10.58
C LYS A 127 6.86 -32.26 9.89
N GLN A 128 7.07 -33.49 9.43
CA GLN A 128 6.02 -34.25 8.73
C GLN A 128 4.73 -34.43 9.57
N THR A 129 4.87 -34.53 10.90
CA THR A 129 3.75 -34.56 11.86
C THR A 129 2.96 -33.25 11.97
N GLU A 130 3.55 -32.14 11.57
CA GLU A 130 2.91 -30.82 11.51
C GLU A 130 2.18 -30.67 10.17
N VAL A 131 2.82 -31.07 9.06
CA VAL A 131 2.21 -31.13 7.72
C VAL A 131 0.92 -31.96 7.72
N SER A 132 0.92 -33.11 8.41
CA SER A 132 -0.27 -33.97 8.58
C SER A 132 -1.49 -33.28 9.19
N ARG A 133 -1.33 -32.20 9.96
CA ARG A 133 -2.46 -31.47 10.57
C ARG A 133 -3.15 -30.52 9.61
N HIS A 134 -2.45 -30.09 8.57
CA HIS A 134 -2.87 -29.05 7.65
C HIS A 134 -3.15 -29.57 6.23
N PHE A 135 -2.45 -30.63 5.81
CA PHE A 135 -2.62 -31.24 4.50
C PHE A 135 -4.00 -31.90 4.40
N THR A 136 -4.80 -31.49 3.42
CA THR A 136 -6.19 -31.96 3.30
C THR A 136 -6.34 -33.28 2.52
N GLY A 137 -5.22 -33.97 2.23
CA GLY A 137 -5.20 -35.17 1.40
C GLY A 137 -5.33 -34.93 -0.10
N VAL A 138 -5.23 -33.68 -0.59
CA VAL A 138 -5.42 -33.33 -2.01
C VAL A 138 -4.20 -32.61 -2.57
N ALA A 139 -3.67 -33.10 -3.69
CA ALA A 139 -2.53 -32.53 -4.40
C ALA A 139 -2.80 -32.37 -5.91
N LEU A 140 -2.03 -31.52 -6.57
CA LEU A 140 -2.07 -31.26 -8.01
C LEU A 140 -0.65 -31.35 -8.59
N GLU A 141 -0.39 -32.41 -9.36
CA GLU A 141 0.82 -32.50 -10.18
C GLU A 141 0.60 -31.75 -11.50
N LEU A 142 1.65 -31.09 -11.99
CA LEU A 142 1.68 -30.26 -13.19
C LEU A 142 2.83 -30.71 -14.09
N TYR A 143 2.56 -30.93 -15.38
CA TYR A 143 3.56 -31.34 -16.36
C TYR A 143 3.44 -30.49 -17.63
N PRO A 144 4.53 -29.86 -18.10
CA PRO A 144 4.48 -29.05 -19.32
C PRO A 144 4.20 -29.96 -20.52
N THR A 145 3.26 -29.55 -21.38
CA THR A 145 2.97 -30.22 -22.66
C THR A 145 3.74 -29.56 -23.80
N ASP A 146 3.61 -30.07 -25.01
CA ASP A 146 4.15 -29.45 -26.22
C ASP A 146 3.56 -28.04 -26.50
N ARG A 147 2.47 -27.66 -25.81
CA ARG A 147 1.89 -26.30 -25.85
C ARG A 147 2.51 -25.33 -24.84
N PHE A 148 3.36 -25.82 -23.93
CA PHE A 148 4.00 -24.97 -22.92
C PHE A 148 5.16 -24.20 -23.55
N GLU A 149 4.89 -22.96 -23.96
CA GLU A 149 5.93 -22.01 -24.36
C GLU A 149 6.50 -21.30 -23.12
N PRO A 150 7.82 -21.30 -22.90
CA PRO A 150 8.45 -20.48 -21.86
C PRO A 150 8.20 -18.98 -22.14
N ALA A 151 7.22 -18.40 -21.45
CA ALA A 151 6.82 -17.02 -21.70
C ALA A 151 7.96 -16.03 -21.44
N ALA A 152 8.12 -15.08 -22.36
CA ALA A 152 9.04 -13.97 -22.20
C ALA A 152 8.65 -13.12 -20.97
N THR A 153 9.67 -12.64 -20.24
CA THR A 153 9.50 -11.84 -19.00
C THR A 153 8.39 -10.79 -19.10
N PRO A 154 7.63 -10.55 -18.01
CA PRO A 154 6.48 -9.65 -18.02
C PRO A 154 6.84 -8.27 -18.56
N PRO A 155 5.88 -7.55 -19.19
CA PRO A 155 6.14 -6.31 -19.92
C PRO A 155 6.81 -5.27 -19.01
N ARG A 156 8.14 -5.18 -19.11
CA ARG A 156 8.97 -4.34 -18.24
C ARG A 156 8.50 -2.90 -18.35
N VAL A 157 8.11 -2.31 -17.23
CA VAL A 157 7.72 -0.90 -17.20
C VAL A 157 8.89 -0.08 -17.69
N ARG A 158 8.77 0.50 -18.89
CA ARG A 158 9.76 1.48 -19.38
C ARG A 158 9.66 2.68 -18.45
N PHE A 159 10.65 2.89 -17.58
CA PHE A 159 10.70 4.00 -16.61
C PHE A 159 10.41 5.37 -17.24
N GLN A 160 10.74 5.54 -18.53
CA GLN A 160 10.41 6.72 -19.34
C GLN A 160 8.90 7.03 -19.43
N ARG A 161 8.01 6.01 -19.33
CA ARG A 161 6.55 6.21 -19.28
C ARG A 161 6.09 6.65 -17.88
N LEU A 162 6.68 6.11 -16.80
CA LEU A 162 6.35 6.49 -15.41
C LEU A 162 6.74 7.94 -15.08
N LEU A 163 7.88 8.38 -15.59
CA LEU A 163 8.42 9.72 -15.33
C LEU A 163 7.69 10.81 -16.15
N GLY A 164 7.00 10.44 -17.23
CA GLY A 164 6.38 11.38 -18.16
C GLY A 164 7.39 12.26 -18.91
N ARG A 165 6.88 13.26 -19.65
CA ARG A 165 7.72 14.27 -20.30
C ARG A 165 8.17 15.34 -19.29
N MET A 166 9.23 15.04 -18.54
CA MET A 166 9.83 16.00 -17.61
C MET A 166 10.57 17.12 -18.36
N VAL A 167 10.07 18.35 -18.27
CA VAL A 167 10.68 19.53 -18.91
C VAL A 167 11.85 20.03 -18.06
N GLY A 168 12.95 20.45 -18.70
CA GLY A 168 14.09 21.09 -18.03
C GLY A 168 15.17 20.15 -17.45
N VAL A 169 14.85 18.86 -17.23
CA VAL A 169 15.78 17.86 -16.62
C VAL A 169 17.13 17.79 -17.33
N ARG A 170 17.18 17.87 -18.67
CA ARG A 170 18.43 17.84 -19.44
C ARG A 170 19.39 19.01 -19.11
N ARG A 171 18.87 20.23 -18.92
CA ARG A 171 19.68 21.41 -18.54
C ARG A 171 20.18 21.31 -17.09
N ALA A 172 19.35 20.79 -16.20
CA ALA A 172 19.75 20.58 -14.80
C ALA A 172 20.89 19.54 -14.71
N LEU A 173 20.75 18.41 -15.44
CA LEU A 173 21.80 17.39 -15.54
C LEU A 173 23.11 17.93 -16.14
N SER A 174 23.06 18.76 -17.19
CA SER A 174 24.29 19.31 -17.78
C SER A 174 25.03 20.26 -16.83
N HIS A 175 24.32 21.10 -16.09
CA HIS A 175 24.94 21.95 -15.06
C HIS A 175 25.52 21.09 -13.92
N GLN A 176 24.76 20.08 -13.45
CA GLN A 176 25.21 19.16 -12.40
C GLN A 176 26.48 18.41 -12.78
N LEU A 177 26.57 17.93 -14.03
CA LEU A 177 27.75 17.28 -14.60
C LEU A 177 28.96 18.24 -14.60
N SER A 178 28.77 19.50 -14.98
CA SER A 178 29.86 20.49 -14.99
C SER A 178 30.38 20.83 -13.58
N LEU A 179 29.50 21.01 -12.59
CA LEU A 179 29.92 21.23 -11.19
C LEU A 179 30.64 20.00 -10.62
N ALA A 180 30.17 18.79 -10.94
CA ALA A 180 30.81 17.57 -10.48
C ALA A 180 32.20 17.35 -11.10
N LEU A 181 32.39 17.68 -12.39
CA LEU A 181 33.71 17.68 -13.03
C LEU A 181 34.67 18.68 -12.38
N ALA A 182 34.18 19.88 -12.03
CA ALA A 182 34.99 20.89 -11.35
C ALA A 182 35.45 20.43 -9.95
N ILE A 183 34.55 19.81 -9.15
CA ILE A 183 34.89 19.23 -7.84
C ILE A 183 36.01 18.18 -7.97
N GLU A 184 36.00 17.38 -9.04
CA GLU A 184 36.96 16.28 -9.17
C GLU A 184 38.38 16.73 -9.48
N VAL A 185 38.56 17.75 -10.33
CA VAL A 185 39.90 18.32 -10.61
C VAL A 185 40.58 18.74 -9.30
N PHE A 186 39.82 19.34 -8.38
CA PHE A 186 40.30 19.66 -7.03
C PHE A 186 40.53 18.40 -6.18
N ALA A 187 39.59 17.45 -6.17
CA ALA A 187 39.70 16.20 -5.41
C ALA A 187 40.97 15.40 -5.75
N MET A 188 41.33 15.30 -7.04
CA MET A 188 42.52 14.60 -7.50
C MET A 188 43.83 15.22 -6.99
N THR A 189 43.82 16.51 -6.66
CA THR A 189 45.03 17.22 -6.21
C THR A 189 45.37 16.89 -4.75
N GLY A 190 44.37 16.55 -3.94
CA GLY A 190 44.51 16.26 -2.50
C GLY A 190 45.56 15.20 -2.15
N PRO A 191 45.56 14.00 -2.75
CA PRO A 191 46.57 12.96 -2.53
C PRO A 191 48.03 13.39 -2.78
N LEU A 192 48.27 14.37 -3.66
CA LEU A 192 49.61 14.89 -3.95
C LEU A 192 50.16 15.79 -2.84
N PHE A 193 49.29 16.42 -2.02
CA PHE A 193 49.71 17.25 -0.87
C PHE A 193 50.67 16.50 0.05
N MET A 194 50.28 15.28 0.47
CA MET A 194 51.10 14.47 1.38
C MET A 194 52.43 14.07 0.73
N GLY A 195 52.43 13.83 -0.58
CA GLY A 195 53.64 13.53 -1.34
C GLY A 195 54.61 14.70 -1.37
N TRP A 196 54.12 15.90 -1.70
CA TRP A 196 54.94 17.12 -1.76
C TRP A 196 55.44 17.56 -0.38
N VAL A 197 54.59 17.50 0.65
CA VAL A 197 54.99 17.80 2.03
C VAL A 197 56.13 16.89 2.49
N VAL A 198 56.03 15.59 2.24
CA VAL A 198 57.07 14.63 2.69
C VAL A 198 58.34 14.75 1.85
N ASP A 199 58.25 14.69 0.52
CA ASP A 199 59.43 14.61 -0.34
C ASP A 199 60.18 15.95 -0.49
N HIS A 200 59.52 17.10 -0.30
CA HIS A 200 60.13 18.42 -0.49
C HIS A 200 60.21 19.22 0.82
N ALA A 201 59.09 19.51 1.48
CA ALA A 201 59.09 20.40 2.64
C ALA A 201 59.77 19.77 3.88
N LEU A 202 59.50 18.48 4.15
CA LEU A 202 60.07 17.77 5.30
C LEU A 202 61.55 17.46 5.13
N VAL A 203 61.97 17.05 3.93
CA VAL A 203 63.39 16.74 3.62
C VAL A 203 64.26 18.00 3.59
N THR A 204 63.73 19.13 3.09
CA THR A 204 64.47 20.41 3.00
C THR A 204 64.34 21.24 4.29
N ALA A 205 63.51 20.83 5.24
CA ALA A 205 63.12 21.59 6.44
C ALA A 205 62.57 23.00 6.12
N ASP A 206 61.88 23.15 4.99
CA ASP A 206 61.36 24.42 4.49
C ASP A 206 59.99 24.73 5.10
N HIS A 207 60.01 25.56 6.15
CA HIS A 207 58.81 26.00 6.86
C HIS A 207 57.91 26.93 6.04
N ASP A 208 58.48 27.75 5.14
CA ASP A 208 57.74 28.71 4.33
C ASP A 208 57.01 28.00 3.18
N LEU A 209 57.65 27.02 2.54
CA LEU A 209 57.01 26.11 1.60
C LEU A 209 55.90 25.30 2.27
N LEU A 210 56.14 24.77 3.48
CA LEU A 210 55.12 24.03 4.23
C LEU A 210 53.88 24.90 4.52
N PHE A 211 54.07 26.13 5.00
CA PHE A 211 52.98 27.06 5.28
C PHE A 211 52.21 27.42 4.00
N THR A 212 52.93 27.68 2.89
CA THR A 212 52.35 28.00 1.59
C THR A 212 51.51 26.83 1.04
N LEU A 213 51.99 25.59 1.16
CA LEU A 213 51.26 24.39 0.77
C LEU A 213 49.99 24.22 1.63
N VAL A 214 50.10 24.34 2.95
CA VAL A 214 48.94 24.24 3.86
C VAL A 214 47.87 25.28 3.52
N LEU A 215 48.26 26.54 3.28
CA LEU A 215 47.32 27.61 2.92
C LEU A 215 46.65 27.36 1.55
N GLY A 216 47.42 26.90 0.56
CA GLY A 216 46.89 26.56 -0.77
C GLY A 216 45.91 25.40 -0.75
N PHE A 217 46.22 24.33 -0.02
CA PHE A 217 45.32 23.18 0.13
C PHE A 217 44.11 23.47 1.03
N LEU A 218 44.23 24.35 2.02
CA LEU A 218 43.09 24.86 2.80
C LEU A 218 42.11 25.63 1.91
N LEU A 219 42.62 26.54 1.06
CA LEU A 219 41.80 27.28 0.10
C LEU A 219 41.09 26.33 -0.89
N LEU A 220 41.82 25.32 -1.39
CA LEU A 220 41.28 24.29 -2.27
C LEU A 220 40.17 23.47 -1.57
N LEU A 221 40.36 23.08 -0.31
CA LEU A 221 39.36 22.36 0.49
C LEU A 221 38.08 23.20 0.71
N VAL A 222 38.23 24.50 1.02
CA VAL A 222 37.09 25.43 1.18
C VAL A 222 36.32 25.60 -0.14
N LEU A 223 37.04 25.76 -1.25
CA LEU A 223 36.45 25.87 -2.58
C LEU A 223 35.71 24.58 -2.98
N GLN A 224 36.35 23.42 -2.82
CA GLN A 224 35.78 22.11 -3.11
C GLN A 224 34.50 21.86 -2.29
N THR A 225 34.55 22.16 -0.98
CA THR A 225 33.40 22.02 -0.07
C THR A 225 32.26 22.95 -0.47
N SER A 226 32.57 24.20 -0.85
CA SER A 226 31.58 25.19 -1.30
C SER A 226 30.87 24.76 -2.59
N ILE A 227 31.63 24.26 -3.60
CA ILE A 227 31.05 23.75 -4.85
C ILE A 227 30.23 22.48 -4.57
N ALA A 228 30.70 21.60 -3.68
CA ALA A 228 29.96 20.40 -3.27
C ALA A 228 28.64 20.73 -2.55
N ALA A 229 28.63 21.74 -1.68
CA ALA A 229 27.43 22.25 -1.02
C ALA A 229 26.44 22.85 -2.02
N MET A 230 26.91 23.72 -2.94
CA MET A 230 26.09 24.29 -4.02
C MET A 230 25.49 23.19 -4.92
N ARG A 231 26.28 22.18 -5.29
CA ARG A 231 25.85 21.01 -6.06
C ARG A 231 24.79 20.20 -5.32
N SER A 232 24.96 19.99 -4.02
CA SER A 232 23.99 19.27 -3.17
C SER A 232 22.67 20.02 -3.06
N TRP A 233 22.71 21.33 -2.84
CA TRP A 233 21.53 22.21 -2.81
C TRP A 233 20.76 22.19 -4.13
N MET A 234 21.47 22.29 -5.26
CA MET A 234 20.87 22.20 -6.59
C MET A 234 20.22 20.83 -6.84
N LEU A 235 20.86 19.74 -6.42
CA LEU A 235 20.32 18.38 -6.52
C LEU A 235 19.07 18.20 -5.66
N MET A 236 19.06 18.75 -4.45
CA MET A 236 17.92 18.71 -3.53
C MET A 236 16.69 19.43 -4.12
N GLY A 237 16.88 20.63 -4.69
CA GLY A 237 15.80 21.39 -5.34
C GLY A 237 15.24 20.68 -6.58
N LEU A 238 16.11 20.08 -7.41
CA LEU A 238 15.71 19.25 -8.54
C LEU A 238 14.94 18.01 -8.09
N GLY A 239 15.48 17.26 -7.12
CA GLY A 239 14.87 16.06 -6.56
C GLY A 239 13.50 16.33 -5.95
N ALA A 240 13.34 17.43 -5.19
CA ALA A 240 12.07 17.83 -4.62
C ALA A 240 11.02 18.13 -5.72
N THR A 241 11.39 18.90 -6.74
CA THR A 241 10.50 19.24 -7.86
C THR A 241 10.04 17.99 -8.62
N LEU A 242 10.96 17.07 -8.90
CA LEU A 242 10.67 15.81 -9.59
C LEU A 242 9.82 14.85 -8.73
N LYS A 243 10.07 14.78 -7.41
CA LYS A 243 9.23 14.03 -6.47
C LYS A 243 7.78 14.55 -6.45
N VAL A 244 7.57 15.87 -6.41
CA VAL A 244 6.23 16.47 -6.44
C VAL A 244 5.52 16.18 -7.76
N GLN A 245 6.17 16.47 -8.91
CA GLN A 245 5.55 16.25 -10.22
C GLN A 245 5.19 14.77 -10.45
N SER A 246 6.09 13.85 -10.12
CA SER A 246 5.84 12.43 -10.32
C SER A 246 4.78 11.88 -9.35
N ARG A 247 4.76 12.31 -8.08
CA ARG A 247 3.70 11.94 -7.13
C ARG A 247 2.33 12.44 -7.58
N ALA A 248 2.24 13.69 -8.05
CA ALA A 248 1.01 14.25 -8.58
C ALA A 248 0.50 13.47 -9.81
N ASN A 249 1.39 13.08 -10.73
CA ASN A 249 1.04 12.26 -11.89
C ASN A 249 0.53 10.86 -11.47
N LEU A 250 1.25 10.16 -10.58
CA LEU A 250 0.83 8.83 -10.12
C LEU A 250 -0.49 8.88 -9.34
N PHE A 251 -0.68 9.90 -8.50
CA PHE A 251 -1.94 10.11 -7.78
C PHE A 251 -3.10 10.39 -8.74
N SER A 252 -2.89 11.26 -9.74
CA SER A 252 -3.89 11.56 -10.79
C SER A 252 -4.26 10.31 -11.60
N HIS A 253 -3.31 9.41 -11.83
CA HIS A 253 -3.55 8.12 -12.45
C HIS A 253 -4.29 7.15 -11.52
N LEU A 254 -3.90 7.05 -10.25
CA LEU A 254 -4.56 6.21 -9.24
C LEU A 254 -6.05 6.55 -9.11
N ILE A 255 -6.41 7.84 -9.01
CA ILE A 255 -7.82 8.30 -8.97
C ILE A 255 -8.56 8.19 -10.32
N SER A 256 -7.88 7.73 -11.37
CA SER A 256 -8.48 7.42 -12.68
C SER A 256 -8.72 5.93 -12.89
N LEU A 257 -8.27 5.06 -11.97
CA LEU A 257 -8.52 3.61 -12.05
C LEU A 257 -9.98 3.27 -11.69
N PRO A 258 -10.56 2.20 -12.29
CA PRO A 258 -11.93 1.79 -12.02
C PRO A 258 -12.12 1.30 -10.58
N ALA A 259 -13.35 1.40 -10.06
CA ALA A 259 -13.70 1.02 -8.68
C ALA A 259 -13.32 -0.43 -8.33
N SER A 260 -13.42 -1.35 -9.30
CA SER A 260 -13.04 -2.76 -9.16
C SER A 260 -11.56 -2.97 -8.78
N PHE A 261 -10.66 -2.05 -9.15
CA PHE A 261 -9.25 -2.10 -8.74
C PHE A 261 -9.10 -1.97 -7.21
N PHE A 262 -9.94 -1.14 -6.59
CA PHE A 262 -9.94 -0.86 -5.15
C PHE A 262 -10.73 -1.91 -4.36
N GLU A 263 -11.87 -2.39 -4.88
CA GLU A 263 -12.67 -3.45 -4.23
C GLU A 263 -11.85 -4.75 -4.05
N ALA A 264 -10.87 -5.01 -4.93
CA ALA A 264 -9.99 -6.17 -4.86
C ALA A 264 -8.82 -6.07 -3.86
N ARG A 265 -8.48 -4.88 -3.36
CA ARG A 265 -7.20 -4.61 -2.67
C ARG A 265 -7.37 -3.98 -1.29
N HIS A 266 -6.53 -4.37 -0.33
CA HIS A 266 -6.46 -3.69 0.96
C HIS A 266 -5.75 -2.32 0.86
N LEU A 267 -6.32 -1.30 1.51
CA LEU A 267 -5.79 0.07 1.50
C LEU A 267 -4.33 0.18 1.97
N GLY A 268 -3.88 -0.66 2.91
CA GLY A 268 -2.49 -0.71 3.37
C GLY A 268 -1.51 -1.13 2.28
N ASP A 269 -1.89 -2.08 1.42
CA ASP A 269 -1.05 -2.53 0.31
C ASP A 269 -0.99 -1.46 -0.80
N VAL A 270 -2.13 -0.87 -1.20
CA VAL A 270 -2.15 0.25 -2.16
C VAL A 270 -1.24 1.40 -1.68
N THR A 271 -1.30 1.74 -0.40
CA THR A 271 -0.43 2.78 0.22
C THR A 271 1.05 2.39 0.17
N SER A 272 1.38 1.12 0.48
CA SER A 272 2.76 0.59 0.47
C SER A 272 3.36 0.47 -0.95
N ARG A 273 2.52 0.29 -1.97
CA ARG A 273 2.92 0.33 -3.38
C ARG A 273 3.10 1.77 -3.88
N PHE A 274 2.20 2.68 -3.51
CA PHE A 274 2.32 4.10 -3.82
C PHE A 274 3.61 4.69 -3.23
N SER A 275 3.97 4.35 -1.99
CA SER A 275 5.22 4.83 -1.36
C SER A 275 6.49 4.28 -2.02
N SER A 276 6.44 3.11 -2.69
CA SER A 276 7.58 2.54 -3.42
C SER A 276 8.07 3.43 -4.57
N GLN A 277 7.26 4.38 -5.03
CA GLN A 277 7.66 5.43 -5.97
C GLN A 277 8.82 6.29 -5.45
N GLU A 278 8.89 6.60 -4.15
CA GLU A 278 9.93 7.48 -3.61
C GLU A 278 11.32 6.86 -3.70
N THR A 279 11.46 5.55 -3.44
CA THR A 279 12.72 4.82 -3.59
C THR A 279 13.20 4.86 -5.04
N ILE A 280 12.31 4.57 -5.98
CA ILE A 280 12.60 4.59 -7.43
C ILE A 280 13.06 5.99 -7.89
N LEU A 281 12.33 7.03 -7.48
CA LEU A 281 12.67 8.41 -7.88
C LEU A 281 13.99 8.87 -7.26
N SER A 282 14.24 8.57 -6.00
CA SER A 282 15.49 8.95 -5.32
C SER A 282 16.70 8.28 -5.99
N ALA A 283 16.56 7.01 -6.41
CA ALA A 283 17.62 6.33 -7.14
C ALA A 283 17.88 6.89 -8.55
N ILE A 284 16.83 7.25 -9.29
CA ILE A 284 16.99 7.83 -10.64
C ILE A 284 17.52 9.27 -10.59
N THR A 285 17.14 10.06 -9.58
CA THR A 285 17.51 11.48 -9.49
C THR A 285 18.84 11.73 -8.79
N THR A 286 19.18 10.92 -7.78
CA THR A 286 20.38 11.08 -6.96
C THR A 286 21.40 9.99 -7.28
N GLU A 287 21.04 8.72 -7.05
CA GLU A 287 22.01 7.61 -7.05
C GLU A 287 22.60 7.30 -8.42
N LEU A 288 21.82 7.43 -9.49
CA LEU A 288 22.29 7.27 -10.87
C LEU A 288 23.25 8.40 -11.29
N VAL A 289 23.03 9.62 -10.77
CA VAL A 289 23.91 10.77 -11.04
C VAL A 289 25.22 10.62 -10.26
N GLU A 290 25.14 10.21 -8.99
CA GLU A 290 26.30 9.85 -8.17
C GLU A 290 27.12 8.72 -8.82
N ALA A 291 26.47 7.62 -9.23
CA ALA A 291 27.13 6.47 -9.86
C ALA A 291 27.84 6.82 -11.18
N LEU A 292 27.28 7.72 -12.00
CA LEU A 292 27.97 8.22 -13.20
C LEU A 292 29.25 8.99 -12.84
N MET A 293 29.23 9.75 -11.73
CA MET A 293 30.38 10.53 -11.28
C MET A 293 31.44 9.60 -10.67
N ASP A 294 31.04 8.73 -9.74
CA ASP A 294 31.94 7.73 -9.13
C ASP A 294 32.57 6.81 -10.20
N GLY A 295 31.84 6.49 -11.27
CA GLY A 295 32.36 5.75 -12.43
C GLY A 295 33.42 6.49 -13.23
N LEU A 296 33.22 7.78 -13.54
CA LEU A 296 34.24 8.62 -14.17
C LEU A 296 35.51 8.68 -13.30
N MET A 297 35.32 8.86 -12.00
CA MET A 297 36.39 9.13 -11.02
C MET A 297 37.19 7.88 -10.70
N THR A 298 36.52 6.72 -10.66
CA THR A 298 37.15 5.39 -10.71
C THR A 298 38.08 5.25 -11.92
N GLY A 299 37.67 5.74 -13.09
CA GLY A 299 38.49 5.70 -14.31
C GLY A 299 39.75 6.56 -14.22
N ILE A 300 39.63 7.81 -13.76
CA ILE A 300 40.78 8.73 -13.69
C ILE A 300 41.75 8.31 -12.56
N THR A 301 41.23 7.93 -11.38
CA THR A 301 42.08 7.42 -10.28
C THR A 301 42.83 6.15 -10.67
N LEU A 302 42.18 5.22 -11.40
CA LEU A 302 42.85 4.03 -11.94
C LEU A 302 44.00 4.39 -12.89
N ALA A 303 43.80 5.37 -13.78
CA ALA A 303 44.84 5.83 -14.70
C ALA A 303 46.05 6.41 -13.95
N ILE A 304 45.83 7.24 -12.93
CA ILE A 304 46.91 7.78 -12.09
C ILE A 304 47.64 6.66 -11.35
N MET A 305 46.92 5.71 -10.75
CA MET A 305 47.53 4.58 -10.04
C MET A 305 48.39 3.70 -10.95
N LEU A 306 47.95 3.46 -12.19
CA LEU A 306 48.72 2.72 -13.21
C LEU A 306 50.02 3.43 -13.59
N ILE A 307 50.03 4.77 -13.63
CA ILE A 307 51.22 5.59 -13.88
C ILE A 307 52.20 5.51 -12.70
N ILE A 308 51.70 5.52 -11.46
CA ILE A 308 52.54 5.52 -10.25
C ILE A 308 53.16 4.15 -9.98
N ALA A 309 52.35 3.08 -9.91
CA ALA A 309 52.81 1.75 -9.53
C ALA A 309 51.91 0.65 -10.15
N PRO A 310 52.19 0.16 -11.37
CA PRO A 310 51.32 -0.79 -12.06
C PRO A 310 51.20 -2.13 -11.32
N ASN A 311 52.30 -2.65 -10.75
CA ASN A 311 52.32 -3.92 -10.01
C ASN A 311 51.40 -3.89 -8.77
N MET A 312 51.42 -2.79 -8.01
CA MET A 312 50.55 -2.61 -6.85
C MET A 312 49.10 -2.36 -7.28
N THR A 313 48.89 -1.65 -8.39
CA THR A 313 47.55 -1.39 -8.94
C THR A 313 46.83 -2.68 -9.33
N GLY A 314 47.53 -3.66 -9.91
CA GLY A 314 46.96 -4.98 -10.22
C GLY A 314 46.36 -5.68 -9.00
N ILE A 315 46.99 -5.56 -7.82
CA ILE A 315 46.51 -6.11 -6.56
C ILE A 315 45.25 -5.38 -6.08
N VAL A 316 45.21 -4.06 -6.22
CA VAL A 316 44.04 -3.23 -5.85
C VAL A 316 42.84 -3.56 -6.75
N VAL A 317 43.07 -3.72 -8.05
CA VAL A 317 42.03 -4.15 -9.01
C VAL A 317 41.55 -5.57 -8.71
N ALA A 318 42.45 -6.51 -8.37
CA ALA A 318 42.06 -7.86 -7.97
C ALA A 318 41.20 -7.87 -6.70
N ALA A 319 41.51 -7.03 -5.70
CA ALA A 319 40.70 -6.88 -4.50
C ALA A 319 39.32 -6.24 -4.79
N ALA A 320 39.26 -5.28 -5.71
CA ALA A 320 38.00 -4.71 -6.19
C ALA A 320 37.12 -5.74 -6.91
N ILE A 321 37.70 -6.60 -7.75
CA ILE A 321 36.99 -7.71 -8.41
C ILE A 321 36.50 -8.74 -7.37
N LEU A 322 37.33 -9.09 -6.38
CA LEU A 322 36.93 -10.00 -5.30
C LEU A 322 35.77 -9.43 -4.47
N TYR A 323 35.80 -8.12 -4.17
CA TYR A 323 34.68 -7.42 -3.54
C TYR A 323 33.41 -7.45 -4.42
N ALA A 324 33.53 -7.24 -5.74
CA ALA A 324 32.40 -7.34 -6.67
C ALA A 324 31.77 -8.73 -6.67
N ILE A 325 32.58 -9.79 -6.67
CA ILE A 325 32.13 -11.19 -6.58
C ILE A 325 31.41 -11.44 -5.24
N LEU A 326 31.97 -10.98 -4.12
CA LEU A 326 31.36 -11.12 -2.80
C LEU A 326 30.00 -10.41 -2.71
N ARG A 327 29.91 -9.18 -3.24
CA ARG A 327 28.67 -8.39 -3.29
C ARG A 327 27.63 -9.04 -4.21
N TRP A 328 28.04 -9.61 -5.35
CA TRP A 328 27.16 -10.37 -6.23
C TRP A 328 26.63 -11.65 -5.59
N ALA A 329 27.49 -12.42 -4.90
CA ALA A 329 27.07 -13.64 -4.18
C ALA A 329 26.05 -13.32 -3.07
N SER A 330 26.19 -12.18 -2.40
CA SER A 330 25.25 -11.73 -1.36
C SER A 330 23.91 -11.20 -1.90
N TYR A 331 23.78 -10.90 -3.19
CA TYR A 331 22.59 -10.29 -3.78
C TYR A 331 21.33 -11.15 -3.64
N ALA A 332 21.40 -12.44 -3.99
CA ALA A 332 20.25 -13.34 -3.95
C ALA A 332 19.64 -13.50 -2.54
N PRO A 333 20.41 -13.84 -1.48
CA PRO A 333 19.86 -13.94 -0.13
C PRO A 333 19.39 -12.59 0.43
N LEU A 334 20.10 -11.49 0.14
CA LEU A 334 19.67 -10.15 0.57
C LEU A 334 18.34 -9.74 -0.10
N ARG A 335 18.17 -10.05 -1.39
CA ARG A 335 16.93 -9.79 -2.14
C ARG A 335 15.75 -10.53 -1.54
N GLN A 336 15.91 -11.82 -1.24
CA GLN A 336 14.83 -12.62 -0.64
C GLN A 336 14.47 -12.12 0.77
N ALA A 337 15.46 -11.90 1.64
CA ALA A 337 15.23 -11.38 2.99
C ALA A 337 14.51 -10.02 2.99
N SER A 338 14.91 -9.12 2.08
CA SER A 338 14.27 -7.80 1.89
C SER A 338 12.82 -7.92 1.44
N MET A 339 12.52 -8.83 0.50
CA MET A 339 11.16 -9.08 0.01
C MET A 339 10.25 -9.62 1.13
N GLU A 340 10.75 -10.56 1.94
CA GLU A 340 10.02 -11.07 3.10
C GLU A 340 9.76 -9.95 4.13
N ALA A 341 10.77 -9.15 4.48
CA ALA A 341 10.62 -8.04 5.43
C ALA A 341 9.56 -7.01 5.00
N ILE A 342 9.50 -6.66 3.70
CA ILE A 342 8.49 -5.76 3.15
C ILE A 342 7.06 -6.31 3.33
N VAL A 343 6.84 -7.60 3.04
CA VAL A 343 5.50 -8.21 3.15
C VAL A 343 5.05 -8.35 4.60
N TRP A 344 5.95 -8.76 5.51
CA TRP A 344 5.62 -8.84 6.93
C TRP A 344 5.33 -7.47 7.55
N LYS A 345 6.05 -6.41 7.14
CA LYS A 345 5.74 -5.03 7.54
C LYS A 345 4.37 -4.58 7.03
N ALA A 346 4.03 -4.85 5.77
CA ALA A 346 2.71 -4.50 5.23
C ALA A 346 1.55 -5.20 5.98
N ARG A 347 1.76 -6.41 6.50
CA ARG A 347 0.78 -7.12 7.36
C ARG A 347 0.64 -6.49 8.74
N LEU A 348 1.75 -6.10 9.36
CA LEU A 348 1.75 -5.38 10.64
C LEU A 348 0.95 -4.07 10.51
N ASP A 349 1.24 -3.28 9.47
CA ASP A 349 0.56 -2.01 9.17
C ASP A 349 -0.94 -2.23 8.88
N THR A 350 -1.30 -3.30 8.15
CA THR A 350 -2.70 -3.64 7.85
C THR A 350 -3.47 -4.04 9.11
N HIS A 351 -2.91 -4.92 9.95
CA HIS A 351 -3.55 -5.31 11.22
C HIS A 351 -3.66 -4.13 12.20
N PHE A 352 -2.71 -3.20 12.17
CA PHE A 352 -2.79 -1.95 12.94
C PHE A 352 -3.96 -1.07 12.47
N LEU A 353 -4.11 -0.82 11.17
CA LEU A 353 -5.24 -0.05 10.62
C LEU A 353 -6.60 -0.72 10.88
N GLU A 354 -6.68 -2.06 10.75
CA GLU A 354 -7.86 -2.84 11.10
C GLU A 354 -8.22 -2.73 12.59
N THR A 355 -7.21 -2.70 13.46
CA THR A 355 -7.37 -2.49 14.91
C THR A 355 -7.91 -1.10 15.23
N LEU A 356 -7.42 -0.05 14.56
CA LEU A 356 -7.92 1.31 14.76
C LEU A 356 -9.37 1.48 14.29
N ARG A 357 -9.72 0.98 13.10
CA ARG A 357 -11.11 1.03 12.60
C ARG A 357 -12.06 0.20 13.46
N GLY A 358 -11.62 -0.97 13.92
CA GLY A 358 -12.39 -1.86 14.78
C GLY A 358 -12.41 -1.49 16.27
N ILE A 359 -11.82 -0.36 16.69
CA ILE A 359 -11.52 -0.10 18.11
C ILE A 359 -12.76 -0.12 19.01
N ARG A 360 -13.89 0.41 18.54
CA ARG A 360 -15.17 0.38 19.28
C ARG A 360 -15.60 -1.06 19.57
N THR A 361 -15.57 -1.92 18.56
CA THR A 361 -15.89 -3.35 18.69
C THR A 361 -14.93 -4.04 19.65
N ILE A 362 -13.63 -3.80 19.53
CA ILE A 362 -12.61 -4.39 20.42
C ILE A 362 -12.84 -3.97 21.88
N LYS A 363 -13.23 -2.71 22.14
CA LYS A 363 -13.59 -2.23 23.47
C LYS A 363 -14.88 -2.87 24.00
N LEU A 364 -15.94 -2.96 23.18
CA LEU A 364 -17.23 -3.56 23.58
C LEU A 364 -17.13 -5.04 23.93
N PHE A 365 -16.29 -5.81 23.21
CA PHE A 365 -16.09 -7.24 23.44
C PHE A 365 -14.89 -7.55 24.35
N ASN A 366 -14.24 -6.54 24.94
CA ASN A 366 -13.02 -6.69 25.75
C ASN A 366 -11.90 -7.54 25.10
N GLY A 367 -11.77 -7.43 23.78
CA GLY A 367 -10.78 -8.18 22.99
C GLY A 367 -9.40 -7.53 22.91
N GLN A 368 -9.06 -6.60 23.83
CA GLN A 368 -7.84 -5.80 23.75
C GLN A 368 -6.60 -6.70 23.87
N GLU A 369 -6.61 -7.66 24.80
CA GLU A 369 -5.47 -8.56 25.04
C GLU A 369 -5.19 -9.50 23.87
N ASP A 370 -6.21 -10.17 23.32
CA ASP A 370 -6.04 -11.04 22.15
C ASP A 370 -5.58 -10.27 20.91
N ARG A 371 -6.03 -9.01 20.76
CA ARG A 371 -5.59 -8.15 19.66
C ARG A 371 -4.15 -7.67 19.86
N ARG A 372 -3.77 -7.34 21.09
CA ARG A 372 -2.39 -7.00 21.49
C ARG A 372 -1.45 -8.17 21.27
N ALA A 373 -1.80 -9.38 21.72
CA ALA A 373 -0.99 -10.57 21.54
C ALA A 373 -0.75 -10.91 20.05
N ARG A 374 -1.80 -10.85 19.22
CA ARG A 374 -1.66 -11.03 17.76
C ARG A 374 -0.79 -9.95 17.11
N TRP A 375 -0.96 -8.69 17.50
CA TRP A 375 -0.11 -7.60 16.99
C TRP A 375 1.35 -7.76 17.42
N LEU A 376 1.62 -8.17 18.67
CA LEU A 376 2.98 -8.47 19.15
C LEU A 376 3.62 -9.62 18.37
N ASN A 377 2.89 -10.69 18.06
CA ASN A 377 3.40 -11.78 17.23
C ASN A 377 3.77 -11.31 15.82
N LEU A 378 2.94 -10.47 15.19
CA LEU A 378 3.23 -9.86 13.89
C LEU A 378 4.43 -8.90 13.96
N LEU A 379 4.56 -8.12 15.03
CA LEU A 379 5.69 -7.23 15.27
C LEU A 379 6.99 -8.02 15.41
N ILE A 380 6.98 -9.12 16.17
CA ILE A 380 8.14 -10.00 16.36
C ILE A 380 8.55 -10.64 15.03
N GLU A 381 7.62 -11.18 14.24
CA GLU A 381 7.95 -11.72 12.91
C GLU A 381 8.51 -10.65 11.96
N ALA A 382 7.86 -9.49 11.84
CA ALA A 382 8.36 -8.39 11.01
C ALA A 382 9.77 -7.94 11.44
N THR A 383 10.00 -7.83 12.75
CA THR A 383 11.31 -7.50 13.32
C THR A 383 12.34 -8.59 13.06
N ASN A 384 11.98 -9.88 13.16
CA ASN A 384 12.90 -11.00 12.88
C ASN A 384 13.32 -11.06 11.40
N ARG A 385 12.42 -10.75 10.47
CA ARG A 385 12.74 -10.68 9.02
C ARG A 385 13.60 -9.45 8.69
N GLN A 386 13.30 -8.31 9.31
CA GLN A 386 14.13 -7.11 9.24
C GLN A 386 15.56 -7.37 9.78
N LEU A 387 15.67 -7.93 10.98
CA LEU A 387 16.95 -8.33 11.59
C LEU A 387 17.70 -9.38 10.77
N THR A 388 17.01 -10.23 10.00
CA THR A 388 17.68 -11.18 9.09
C THR A 388 18.33 -10.45 7.91
N THR A 389 17.66 -9.44 7.36
CA THR A 389 18.21 -8.55 6.32
C THR A 389 19.42 -7.77 6.85
N GLU A 390 19.31 -7.21 8.07
CA GLU A 390 20.40 -6.47 8.72
C GLU A 390 21.60 -7.37 9.08
N LYS A 391 21.36 -8.61 9.54
CA LYS A 391 22.43 -9.59 9.79
C LYS A 391 23.20 -9.98 8.53
N LEU A 392 22.51 -10.11 7.38
CA LEU A 392 23.16 -10.36 6.09
C LEU A 392 24.01 -9.15 5.66
N ALA A 393 23.49 -7.93 5.79
CA ALA A 393 24.24 -6.71 5.51
C ALA A 393 25.46 -6.55 6.44
N PHE A 394 25.31 -6.85 7.74
CA PHE A 394 26.38 -6.80 8.72
C PHE A 394 27.49 -7.83 8.46
N LEU A 395 27.13 -9.07 8.11
CA LEU A 395 28.11 -10.10 7.73
C LEU A 395 28.92 -9.68 6.49
N PHE A 396 28.25 -9.09 5.50
CA PHE A 396 28.90 -8.51 4.33
C PHE A 396 29.83 -7.34 4.69
N GLN A 397 29.40 -6.43 5.58
CA GLN A 397 30.23 -5.32 6.05
C GLN A 397 31.49 -5.79 6.80
N ILE A 398 31.41 -6.87 7.61
CA ILE A 398 32.58 -7.49 8.25
C ILE A 398 33.54 -8.03 7.18
N GLY A 399 33.03 -8.79 6.22
CA GLY A 399 33.82 -9.33 5.12
C GLY A 399 34.54 -8.23 4.32
N ASN A 400 33.85 -7.14 4.00
CA ASN A 400 34.42 -5.97 3.34
C ASN A 400 35.52 -5.31 4.21
N LYS A 401 35.25 -5.04 5.49
CA LYS A 401 36.25 -4.43 6.41
C LYS A 401 37.52 -5.28 6.52
N LEU A 402 37.40 -6.60 6.59
CA LEU A 402 38.55 -7.52 6.60
C LEU A 402 39.32 -7.47 5.28
N LEU A 403 38.62 -7.56 4.14
CA LEU A 403 39.24 -7.49 2.81
C LEU A 403 40.03 -6.19 2.61
N MET A 404 39.44 -5.04 2.96
CA MET A 404 40.09 -3.74 2.80
C MET A 404 41.21 -3.50 3.82
N GLY A 405 41.09 -4.04 5.04
CA GLY A 405 42.16 -4.06 6.03
C GLY A 405 43.38 -4.86 5.58
N LEU A 406 43.16 -6.08 5.07
CA LEU A 406 44.22 -6.93 4.51
C LEU A 406 44.87 -6.28 3.29
N LEU A 407 44.09 -5.70 2.37
CA LEU A 407 44.60 -4.93 1.23
C LEU A 407 45.49 -3.76 1.70
N LYS A 408 45.08 -3.02 2.72
CA LYS A 408 45.86 -1.90 3.27
C LYS A 408 47.22 -2.37 3.82
N LEU A 409 47.23 -3.45 4.59
CA LEU A 409 48.48 -4.04 5.13
C LEU A 409 49.40 -4.53 4.00
N LEU A 410 48.86 -5.25 3.01
CA LEU A 410 49.61 -5.77 1.87
C LEU A 410 50.25 -4.66 1.02
N ILE A 411 49.50 -3.59 0.76
CA ILE A 411 49.98 -2.43 -0.01
C ILE A 411 51.05 -1.65 0.75
N ILE A 412 50.92 -1.47 2.07
CA ILE A 412 51.96 -0.82 2.88
C ILE A 412 53.25 -1.67 2.87
N TRP A 413 53.15 -3.00 3.02
CA TRP A 413 54.31 -3.89 2.99
C TRP A 413 55.05 -3.89 1.63
N LEU A 414 54.30 -4.02 0.52
CA LEU A 414 54.88 -3.99 -0.83
C LEU A 414 55.43 -2.61 -1.21
N GLY A 415 54.78 -1.55 -0.75
CA GLY A 415 55.23 -0.17 -0.95
C GLY A 415 56.50 0.14 -0.18
N ALA A 416 56.54 -0.21 1.11
CA ALA A 416 57.74 -0.04 1.94
C ALA A 416 58.94 -0.78 1.36
N ARG A 417 58.74 -1.98 0.80
CA ARG A 417 59.79 -2.72 0.07
C ARG A 417 60.29 -1.94 -1.16
N GLN A 418 59.39 -1.43 -2.00
CA GLN A 418 59.78 -0.62 -3.18
C GLN A 418 60.51 0.69 -2.81
N VAL A 419 60.19 1.28 -1.66
CA VAL A 419 60.92 2.43 -1.09
C VAL A 419 62.33 2.01 -0.64
N LEU A 420 62.47 0.89 0.08
CA LEU A 420 63.79 0.35 0.48
C LEU A 420 64.65 -0.05 -0.73
N ASP A 421 64.03 -0.55 -1.80
CA ASP A 421 64.67 -0.87 -3.08
C ASP A 421 64.97 0.39 -3.92
N ASN A 422 64.71 1.61 -3.40
CA ASN A 422 64.88 2.93 -4.04
C ASN A 422 64.12 3.13 -5.37
N THR A 423 63.06 2.35 -5.61
CA THR A 423 62.24 2.44 -6.84
C THR A 423 61.09 3.45 -6.74
N LEU A 424 60.74 3.89 -5.53
CA LEU A 424 59.56 4.70 -5.26
C LEU A 424 59.81 5.59 -4.02
N SER A 425 59.40 6.87 -4.02
CA SER A 425 59.64 7.78 -2.88
C SER A 425 58.63 7.59 -1.75
N ILE A 426 58.97 8.03 -0.53
CA ILE A 426 58.05 7.95 0.62
C ILE A 426 56.78 8.77 0.34
N GLY A 427 56.92 9.98 -0.21
CA GLY A 427 55.79 10.81 -0.61
C GLY A 427 54.92 10.17 -1.70
N LEU A 428 55.53 9.53 -2.71
CA LEU A 428 54.77 8.85 -3.77
C LEU A 428 54.04 7.61 -3.25
N LEU A 429 54.58 6.91 -2.25
CA LEU A 429 53.88 5.82 -1.56
C LEU A 429 52.65 6.32 -0.81
N LEU A 430 52.77 7.43 -0.09
CA LEU A 430 51.66 8.04 0.65
C LEU A 430 50.57 8.55 -0.32
N ALA A 431 50.96 9.16 -1.44
CA ALA A 431 50.04 9.54 -2.51
C ALA A 431 49.34 8.30 -3.11
N PHE A 432 50.06 7.21 -3.36
CA PHE A 432 49.48 5.96 -3.86
C PHE A 432 48.47 5.35 -2.87
N ILE A 433 48.76 5.36 -1.56
CA ILE A 433 47.83 4.89 -0.53
C ILE A 433 46.54 5.73 -0.53
N ALA A 434 46.66 7.05 -0.64
CA ALA A 434 45.51 7.96 -0.72
C ALA A 434 44.68 7.75 -2.00
N TYR A 435 45.32 7.64 -3.17
CA TYR A 435 44.62 7.31 -4.43
C TYR A 435 43.97 5.92 -4.39
N LYS A 436 44.60 4.93 -3.76
CA LYS A 436 44.02 3.60 -3.54
C LYS A 436 42.75 3.67 -2.69
N ASP A 437 42.79 4.39 -1.56
CA ASP A 437 41.64 4.54 -0.68
C ASP A 437 40.48 5.28 -1.39
N GLN A 438 40.79 6.29 -2.22
CA GLN A 438 39.81 6.96 -3.09
C GLN A 438 39.22 6.00 -4.14
N PHE A 439 40.07 5.29 -4.91
CA PHE A 439 39.63 4.32 -5.94
C PHE A 439 38.75 3.22 -5.33
N ILE A 440 39.20 2.57 -4.26
CA ILE A 440 38.43 1.53 -3.56
C ILE A 440 37.10 2.08 -3.05
N GLY A 441 37.09 3.26 -2.43
CA GLY A 441 35.85 3.89 -1.96
C GLY A 441 34.83 4.12 -3.08
N ARG A 442 35.27 4.68 -4.22
CA ARG A 442 34.42 4.95 -5.39
C ARG A 442 33.92 3.65 -6.03
N VAL A 443 34.77 2.63 -6.17
CA VAL A 443 34.40 1.32 -6.72
C VAL A 443 33.42 0.58 -5.81
N THR A 444 33.64 0.60 -4.49
CA THR A 444 32.71 0.04 -3.49
C THR A 444 31.33 0.67 -3.64
N VAL A 445 31.25 2.01 -3.66
CA VAL A 445 29.98 2.73 -3.86
C VAL A 445 29.34 2.36 -5.20
N LEU A 446 30.10 2.36 -6.31
CA LEU A 446 29.56 2.04 -7.63
C LEU A 446 28.96 0.63 -7.71
N ILE A 447 29.60 -0.36 -7.09
CA ILE A 447 29.13 -1.76 -7.04
C ILE A 447 27.92 -1.89 -6.09
N ASP A 448 27.95 -1.23 -4.93
CA ASP A 448 26.81 -1.21 -4.01
C ASP A 448 25.59 -0.57 -4.70
N ARG A 449 25.75 0.59 -5.35
CA ARG A 449 24.72 1.25 -6.18
C ARG A 449 24.24 0.36 -7.32
N ALA A 450 25.10 -0.40 -7.99
CA ALA A 450 24.68 -1.32 -9.04
C ALA A 450 23.80 -2.47 -8.51
N VAL A 451 23.99 -2.90 -7.25
CA VAL A 451 23.09 -3.83 -6.56
C VAL A 451 21.81 -3.15 -6.12
N ASP A 452 21.87 -1.93 -5.60
CA ASP A 452 20.69 -1.17 -5.17
C ASP A 452 19.77 -0.87 -6.36
N LEU A 453 20.33 -0.47 -7.50
CA LEU A 453 19.64 -0.31 -8.79
C LEU A 453 18.97 -1.60 -9.27
N LYS A 454 19.52 -2.79 -8.95
CA LYS A 454 18.85 -4.08 -9.19
C LYS A 454 17.73 -4.34 -8.19
N MET A 455 17.92 -3.97 -6.92
CA MET A 455 16.90 -4.08 -5.87
C MET A 455 15.67 -3.20 -6.15
N LEU A 456 15.84 -2.06 -6.84
CA LEU A 456 14.72 -1.25 -7.35
C LEU A 456 13.73 -2.03 -8.21
N ARG A 457 14.14 -3.15 -8.84
CA ARG A 457 13.23 -4.01 -9.60
C ARG A 457 12.04 -4.46 -8.74
N LEU A 458 12.25 -4.75 -7.45
CA LEU A 458 11.17 -5.09 -6.50
C LEU A 458 10.17 -3.94 -6.34
N HIS A 459 10.65 -2.71 -6.20
CA HIS A 459 9.79 -1.53 -6.10
C HIS A 459 9.08 -1.22 -7.42
N ALA A 460 9.78 -1.41 -8.56
CA ALA A 460 9.24 -1.18 -9.89
C ALA A 460 8.14 -2.19 -10.26
N GLU A 461 8.30 -3.48 -9.91
CA GLU A 461 7.28 -4.52 -10.04
C GLU A 461 6.04 -4.17 -9.20
N ARG A 462 6.20 -3.75 -7.94
CA ARG A 462 5.09 -3.31 -7.09
C ARG A 462 4.36 -2.06 -7.60
N LEU A 463 5.10 -1.10 -8.17
CA LEU A 463 4.53 0.10 -8.79
C LEU A 463 3.87 -0.21 -10.14
N ALA A 464 4.32 -1.24 -10.86
CA ALA A 464 3.77 -1.66 -12.15
C ALA A 464 2.27 -2.02 -12.06
N ASP A 465 1.83 -2.70 -11.00
CA ASP A 465 0.41 -3.06 -10.83
C ASP A 465 -0.51 -1.82 -10.73
N ILE A 466 -0.01 -0.71 -10.17
CA ILE A 466 -0.76 0.56 -10.18
C ILE A 466 -0.63 1.25 -11.54
N ALA A 467 0.60 1.37 -12.07
CA ALA A 467 0.90 2.23 -13.21
C ALA A 467 0.69 1.59 -14.60
N LEU A 468 0.43 0.27 -14.65
CA LEU A 468 -0.02 -0.47 -15.83
C LEU A 468 -1.49 -0.90 -15.73
N ALA A 469 -2.19 -0.52 -14.65
CA ALA A 469 -3.65 -0.66 -14.60
C ALA A 469 -4.26 0.34 -15.58
N GLU A 470 -5.26 -0.11 -16.33
CA GLU A 470 -5.89 0.73 -17.35
C GLU A 470 -6.82 1.75 -16.67
N PRO A 471 -6.68 3.06 -16.97
CA PRO A 471 -7.63 4.06 -16.51
C PRO A 471 -9.04 3.75 -17.00
N GLU A 472 -10.02 4.13 -16.19
CA GLU A 472 -11.41 4.20 -16.61
C GLU A 472 -11.53 5.10 -17.86
N THR A 473 -12.23 4.61 -18.89
CA THR A 473 -12.38 5.34 -20.16
C THR A 473 -13.29 6.55 -19.96
N ARG A 474 -12.68 7.73 -19.84
CA ARG A 474 -13.40 9.01 -19.69
C ARG A 474 -13.81 9.65 -21.02
N THR A 475 -13.14 9.29 -22.11
CA THR A 475 -13.37 9.89 -23.44
C THR A 475 -14.81 9.71 -23.89
N SER A 476 -15.59 10.79 -23.86
CA SER A 476 -16.87 10.82 -24.57
C SER A 476 -16.61 10.96 -26.06
N LEU A 477 -17.36 10.21 -26.87
CA LEU A 477 -17.37 10.36 -28.32
C LEU A 477 -18.35 11.46 -28.77
N MET A 478 -19.09 12.06 -27.84
CA MET A 478 -20.11 13.08 -28.11
C MET A 478 -19.88 14.33 -27.24
N PRO A 479 -20.30 15.52 -27.70
CA PRO A 479 -20.43 16.68 -26.81
C PRO A 479 -21.31 16.34 -25.61
N ALA A 480 -21.07 16.99 -24.47
CA ALA A 480 -21.95 16.86 -23.31
C ALA A 480 -23.40 17.20 -23.74
N PRO A 481 -24.38 16.29 -23.58
CA PRO A 481 -25.73 16.51 -24.08
C PRO A 481 -26.37 17.69 -23.36
N GLY A 482 -26.75 18.73 -24.11
CA GLY A 482 -27.26 20.01 -23.59
C GLY A 482 -28.70 19.95 -23.06
N GLY A 483 -29.10 18.85 -22.42
CA GLY A 483 -30.47 18.63 -21.94
C GLY A 483 -30.53 17.88 -20.63
N HIS A 484 -31.22 18.47 -19.64
CA HIS A 484 -31.55 17.83 -18.36
C HIS A 484 -32.79 16.92 -18.43
N LEU A 485 -33.30 16.61 -19.63
CA LEU A 485 -34.48 15.78 -19.80
C LEU A 485 -34.24 14.38 -19.19
N PRO A 486 -35.21 13.84 -18.43
CA PRO A 486 -35.17 12.48 -17.92
C PRO A 486 -35.08 11.47 -19.08
N PRO A 487 -34.02 10.65 -19.14
CA PRO A 487 -33.83 9.74 -20.26
C PRO A 487 -34.56 8.42 -20.06
N THR A 488 -34.78 7.70 -21.16
CA THR A 488 -35.09 6.26 -21.13
C THR A 488 -33.82 5.45 -20.85
N ILE A 489 -33.98 4.29 -20.20
CA ILE A 489 -32.87 3.40 -19.83
C ILE A 489 -33.22 1.98 -20.29
N GLU A 490 -32.39 1.39 -21.14
CA GLU A 490 -32.56 0.02 -21.64
C GLU A 490 -31.34 -0.84 -21.26
N LEU A 491 -31.59 -1.95 -20.56
CA LEU A 491 -30.65 -3.06 -20.41
C LEU A 491 -31.00 -4.10 -21.48
N ARG A 492 -30.07 -4.40 -22.40
CA ARG A 492 -30.27 -5.34 -23.50
C ARG A 492 -29.35 -6.55 -23.36
N ASN A 493 -29.95 -7.72 -23.11
CA ASN A 493 -29.28 -9.01 -22.93
C ASN A 493 -28.08 -8.97 -21.96
N VAL A 494 -28.22 -8.21 -20.86
CA VAL A 494 -27.11 -7.93 -19.95
C VAL A 494 -26.81 -9.12 -19.05
N SER A 495 -25.61 -9.67 -19.19
CA SER A 495 -25.07 -10.71 -18.31
C SER A 495 -23.80 -10.22 -17.62
N PHE A 496 -23.66 -10.50 -16.32
CA PHE A 496 -22.52 -10.06 -15.53
C PHE A 496 -22.08 -11.09 -14.48
N ARG A 497 -20.76 -11.21 -14.32
CA ARG A 497 -20.06 -11.99 -13.29
C ARG A 497 -18.75 -11.26 -12.92
N TYR A 498 -18.35 -11.35 -11.65
CA TYR A 498 -17.16 -10.62 -11.14
C TYR A 498 -15.84 -11.23 -11.63
N SER A 499 -15.79 -12.55 -11.85
CA SER A 499 -14.72 -13.28 -12.52
C SER A 499 -15.32 -14.23 -13.57
N GLU A 500 -14.52 -14.66 -14.55
CA GLU A 500 -14.90 -15.73 -15.49
C GLU A 500 -15.22 -17.09 -14.83
N GLN A 501 -14.82 -17.25 -13.57
CA GLN A 501 -15.01 -18.45 -12.77
C GLN A 501 -16.27 -18.35 -11.90
N ASP A 502 -16.72 -17.12 -11.60
CA ASP A 502 -17.91 -16.90 -10.78
C ASP A 502 -19.19 -17.30 -11.54
N PRO A 503 -20.22 -17.81 -10.84
CA PRO A 503 -21.55 -17.96 -11.42
C PRO A 503 -22.09 -16.61 -11.87
N TRP A 504 -22.95 -16.62 -12.89
CA TRP A 504 -23.66 -15.43 -13.36
C TRP A 504 -24.44 -14.80 -12.21
N VAL A 505 -24.10 -13.55 -11.89
CA VAL A 505 -24.82 -12.72 -10.91
C VAL A 505 -26.05 -12.09 -11.57
N LEU A 506 -25.95 -11.81 -12.87
CA LEU A 506 -27.02 -11.41 -13.76
C LEU A 506 -26.90 -12.26 -15.04
N ASP A 507 -28.01 -12.83 -15.51
CA ASP A 507 -28.07 -13.75 -16.65
C ASP A 507 -29.17 -13.32 -17.64
N ASN A 508 -28.75 -12.79 -18.79
CA ASN A 508 -29.59 -12.33 -19.88
C ASN A 508 -30.68 -11.32 -19.46
N VAL A 509 -30.30 -10.35 -18.65
CA VAL A 509 -31.20 -9.33 -18.11
C VAL A 509 -31.64 -8.37 -19.20
N ASN A 510 -32.96 -8.30 -19.41
CA ASN A 510 -33.61 -7.35 -20.29
C ASN A 510 -34.58 -6.50 -19.46
N LEU A 511 -34.43 -5.17 -19.51
CA LEU A 511 -35.28 -4.23 -18.78
C LEU A 511 -35.25 -2.85 -19.46
N GLN A 512 -36.42 -2.37 -19.88
CA GLN A 512 -36.63 -1.02 -20.39
C GLN A 512 -37.35 -0.18 -19.33
N ILE A 513 -36.87 1.03 -19.09
CA ILE A 513 -37.41 2.00 -18.13
C ILE A 513 -37.67 3.30 -18.89
N GLU A 514 -38.91 3.77 -18.84
CA GLU A 514 -39.32 4.98 -19.55
C GLU A 514 -38.86 6.27 -18.85
N ALA A 515 -38.80 7.37 -19.60
CA ALA A 515 -38.52 8.69 -19.07
C ALA A 515 -39.49 9.06 -17.92
N GLU A 516 -38.97 9.67 -16.85
CA GLU A 516 -39.72 10.00 -15.62
C GLU A 516 -40.31 8.79 -14.86
N GLN A 517 -40.11 7.56 -15.32
CA GLN A 517 -40.64 6.37 -14.66
C GLN A 517 -39.91 6.10 -13.32
N SER A 518 -40.68 5.71 -12.30
CA SER A 518 -40.17 5.30 -10.99
C SER A 518 -40.31 3.79 -10.82
N VAL A 519 -39.19 3.07 -10.81
CA VAL A 519 -39.11 1.60 -10.77
C VAL A 519 -38.50 1.12 -9.46
N ALA A 520 -39.22 0.27 -8.73
CA ALA A 520 -38.67 -0.46 -7.58
C ALA A 520 -38.16 -1.84 -7.99
N ILE A 521 -36.91 -2.14 -7.65
CA ILE A 521 -36.28 -3.45 -7.82
C ILE A 521 -36.35 -4.19 -6.48
N THR A 522 -37.04 -5.32 -6.48
CA THR A 522 -37.29 -6.16 -5.30
C THR A 522 -36.75 -7.58 -5.52
N GLY A 523 -36.52 -8.34 -4.44
CA GLY A 523 -35.99 -9.71 -4.55
C GLY A 523 -35.12 -10.10 -3.34
N PRO A 524 -34.78 -11.40 -3.19
CA PRO A 524 -34.00 -11.89 -2.06
C PRO A 524 -32.64 -11.20 -1.91
N SER A 525 -32.07 -11.23 -0.71
CA SER A 525 -30.69 -10.78 -0.49
C SER A 525 -29.72 -11.68 -1.28
N GLY A 526 -28.64 -11.10 -1.79
CA GLY A 526 -27.70 -11.78 -2.69
C GLY A 526 -28.17 -11.98 -4.13
N GLY A 527 -29.43 -11.66 -4.48
CA GLY A 527 -30.00 -11.85 -5.82
C GLY A 527 -29.45 -10.97 -6.95
N GLY A 528 -28.37 -10.20 -6.72
CA GLY A 528 -27.72 -9.35 -7.73
C GLY A 528 -28.18 -7.89 -7.78
N LYS A 529 -29.07 -7.44 -6.89
CA LYS A 529 -29.70 -6.09 -6.94
C LYS A 529 -28.67 -4.95 -6.96
N SER A 530 -27.81 -4.86 -5.95
CA SER A 530 -26.76 -3.83 -5.88
C SER A 530 -25.76 -3.93 -7.05
N THR A 531 -25.50 -5.14 -7.58
CA THR A 531 -24.68 -5.33 -8.79
C THR A 531 -25.35 -4.70 -10.03
N LEU A 532 -26.66 -4.88 -10.20
CA LEU A 532 -27.43 -4.23 -11.26
C LEU A 532 -27.41 -2.70 -11.11
N LEU A 533 -27.48 -2.18 -9.88
CA LEU A 533 -27.38 -0.73 -9.64
C LEU A 533 -25.95 -0.20 -9.84
N LYS A 534 -24.89 -0.99 -9.54
CA LYS A 534 -23.50 -0.66 -9.92
C LYS A 534 -23.29 -0.61 -11.43
N LEU A 535 -23.90 -1.52 -12.21
CA LEU A 535 -23.90 -1.46 -13.68
C LEU A 535 -24.61 -0.19 -14.18
N LEU A 536 -25.80 0.09 -13.65
CA LEU A 536 -26.58 1.29 -13.99
C LEU A 536 -25.88 2.59 -13.57
N ALA A 537 -25.08 2.60 -12.50
CA ALA A 537 -24.23 3.72 -12.12
C ALA A 537 -22.94 3.83 -12.97
N GLY A 538 -22.71 2.87 -13.87
CA GLY A 538 -21.51 2.76 -14.68
C GLY A 538 -20.23 2.50 -13.87
N LEU A 539 -20.32 1.95 -12.66
CA LEU A 539 -19.15 1.62 -11.82
C LEU A 539 -18.47 0.31 -12.23
N ILE A 540 -19.21 -0.56 -12.90
CA ILE A 540 -18.78 -1.82 -13.51
C ILE A 540 -19.39 -1.90 -14.91
N GLN A 541 -18.78 -2.67 -15.80
CA GLN A 541 -19.27 -2.91 -17.16
C GLN A 541 -19.88 -4.32 -17.28
N PRO A 542 -20.91 -4.52 -18.12
CA PRO A 542 -21.48 -5.83 -18.37
C PRO A 542 -20.47 -6.76 -19.06
N THR A 543 -20.55 -8.07 -18.81
CA THR A 543 -19.71 -9.08 -19.50
C THR A 543 -20.23 -9.36 -20.90
N TYR A 544 -21.56 -9.39 -21.05
CA TYR A 544 -22.26 -9.46 -22.33
C TYR A 544 -23.49 -8.54 -22.30
N GLY A 545 -23.95 -8.13 -23.47
CA GLY A 545 -25.04 -7.15 -23.60
C GLY A 545 -24.56 -5.71 -23.41
N GLU A 546 -25.51 -4.78 -23.41
CA GLU A 546 -25.25 -3.34 -23.37
C GLU A 546 -26.28 -2.60 -22.52
N VAL A 547 -25.88 -1.45 -21.97
CA VAL A 547 -26.77 -0.49 -21.31
C VAL A 547 -26.90 0.71 -22.25
N LEU A 548 -28.12 1.02 -22.67
CA LEU A 548 -28.44 2.15 -23.53
C LEU A 548 -29.20 3.22 -22.74
N ILE A 549 -28.89 4.49 -23.01
CA ILE A 549 -29.56 5.66 -22.46
C ILE A 549 -30.09 6.46 -23.66
N ASP A 550 -31.39 6.71 -23.73
CA ASP A 550 -32.06 7.29 -24.92
C ASP A 550 -31.73 6.55 -26.24
N GLY A 551 -31.52 5.23 -26.16
CA GLY A 551 -31.16 4.37 -27.30
C GLY A 551 -29.68 4.39 -27.69
N GLU A 552 -28.82 5.23 -27.09
CA GLU A 552 -27.38 5.22 -27.32
C GLU A 552 -26.62 4.43 -26.23
N PRO A 553 -25.69 3.53 -26.60
CA PRO A 553 -24.87 2.80 -25.63
C PRO A 553 -24.07 3.71 -24.69
N LEU A 554 -24.08 3.40 -23.39
CA LEU A 554 -23.36 4.12 -22.35
C LEU A 554 -21.87 4.33 -22.66
N ALA A 555 -21.25 3.37 -23.35
CA ALA A 555 -19.86 3.43 -23.79
C ALA A 555 -19.57 4.57 -24.79
N ARG A 556 -20.57 5.04 -25.57
CA ARG A 556 -20.43 6.17 -26.49
C ARG A 556 -20.64 7.52 -25.80
N ILE A 557 -21.62 7.58 -24.90
CA ILE A 557 -21.94 8.77 -24.10
C ILE A 557 -20.76 9.16 -23.21
N GLY A 558 -20.02 8.18 -22.69
CA GLY A 558 -18.87 8.38 -21.82
C GLY A 558 -19.27 8.57 -20.36
N LEU A 559 -18.51 7.94 -19.45
CA LEU A 559 -18.86 7.85 -18.03
C LEU A 559 -18.86 9.20 -17.30
N GLU A 560 -18.08 10.18 -17.77
CA GLU A 560 -18.03 11.53 -17.21
C GLU A 560 -19.34 12.29 -17.46
N ASN A 561 -19.79 12.36 -18.72
CA ASN A 561 -21.07 12.96 -19.11
C ASN A 561 -22.26 12.23 -18.47
N TYR A 562 -22.20 10.91 -18.38
CA TYR A 562 -23.26 10.12 -17.74
C TYR A 562 -23.35 10.39 -16.23
N ARG A 563 -22.24 10.30 -15.47
CA ARG A 563 -22.23 10.54 -14.02
C ARG A 563 -22.47 12.01 -13.64
N ALA A 564 -22.38 12.95 -14.59
CA ALA A 564 -22.87 14.32 -14.40
C ALA A 564 -24.41 14.40 -14.38
N ARG A 565 -25.11 13.49 -15.10
CA ARG A 565 -26.58 13.40 -15.15
C ARG A 565 -27.19 12.46 -14.10
N VAL A 566 -26.39 11.66 -13.39
CA VAL A 566 -26.86 10.63 -12.46
C VAL A 566 -26.59 11.01 -11.01
N GLY A 567 -27.64 10.97 -10.18
CA GLY A 567 -27.55 11.02 -8.73
C GLY A 567 -27.53 9.59 -8.20
N VAL A 568 -26.55 9.26 -7.37
CA VAL A 568 -26.40 7.91 -6.80
C VAL A 568 -26.37 8.02 -5.28
N VAL A 569 -27.10 7.12 -4.61
CA VAL A 569 -26.99 6.86 -3.17
C VAL A 569 -26.74 5.36 -3.02
N MET A 570 -25.53 4.97 -2.61
CA MET A 570 -25.14 3.60 -2.33
C MET A 570 -25.26 3.29 -0.84
N GLN A 571 -25.45 2.01 -0.50
CA GLN A 571 -25.58 1.53 0.88
C GLN A 571 -24.37 1.90 1.76
N ASP A 572 -23.15 1.82 1.22
CA ASP A 572 -21.89 2.03 1.94
C ASP A 572 -21.26 3.43 1.73
N ASP A 573 -22.02 4.41 1.22
CA ASP A 573 -21.50 5.75 0.91
C ASP A 573 -20.86 6.44 2.12
N GLN A 574 -19.74 7.11 1.88
CA GLN A 574 -18.96 7.79 2.93
C GLN A 574 -19.06 9.32 2.86
N LEU A 575 -18.86 9.95 4.02
CA LEU A 575 -18.63 11.38 4.13
C LEU A 575 -17.13 11.61 4.24
N PHE A 576 -16.63 12.65 3.59
CA PHE A 576 -15.22 13.03 3.65
C PHE A 576 -14.99 14.03 4.77
N ALA A 577 -13.75 14.09 5.28
CA ALA A 577 -13.37 15.09 6.28
C ALA A 577 -13.53 16.51 5.70
N GLY A 578 -14.34 17.33 6.36
CA GLY A 578 -14.79 18.64 5.87
C GLY A 578 -16.11 19.05 6.53
N SER A 579 -16.70 20.17 6.12
CA SER A 579 -18.00 20.60 6.65
C SER A 579 -19.18 19.76 6.09
N ILE A 580 -20.37 19.94 6.65
CA ILE A 580 -21.61 19.40 6.07
C ILE A 580 -21.88 20.07 4.69
N ALA A 581 -21.62 21.37 4.55
CA ALA A 581 -21.70 22.08 3.27
C ALA A 581 -20.80 21.43 2.21
N ASP A 582 -19.52 21.21 2.52
CA ASP A 582 -18.55 20.56 1.62
C ASP A 582 -19.01 19.17 1.19
N ASN A 583 -19.60 18.41 2.11
CA ASN A 583 -20.11 17.08 1.83
C ASN A 583 -21.37 17.07 0.96
N ILE A 584 -22.23 18.10 1.04
CA ILE A 584 -23.41 18.25 0.18
C ILE A 584 -22.99 18.76 -1.21
N CYS A 585 -22.16 19.79 -1.30
CA CYS A 585 -21.70 20.33 -2.58
C CYS A 585 -20.62 19.48 -3.26
N PHE A 586 -20.14 18.43 -2.58
CA PHE A 586 -19.03 17.56 -2.97
C PHE A 586 -17.74 18.33 -3.29
N PHE A 587 -17.37 19.25 -2.39
CA PHE A 587 -16.18 20.10 -2.48
C PHE A 587 -16.11 20.90 -3.81
N SER A 588 -17.26 21.36 -4.29
CA SER A 588 -17.34 22.26 -5.45
C SER A 588 -16.50 23.52 -5.20
N ALA A 589 -15.65 23.89 -6.16
CA ALA A 589 -14.88 25.14 -6.12
C ALA A 589 -15.77 26.40 -6.13
N GLN A 590 -17.04 26.25 -6.54
CA GLN A 590 -18.09 27.26 -6.47
C GLN A 590 -19.32 26.63 -5.79
N PRO A 591 -19.43 26.70 -4.45
CA PRO A 591 -20.55 26.16 -3.71
C PRO A 591 -21.74 27.12 -3.74
N ASP A 592 -22.89 26.66 -4.22
CA ASP A 592 -24.15 27.40 -4.19
C ASP A 592 -24.86 27.14 -2.84
N ARG A 593 -24.87 28.17 -1.97
CA ARG A 593 -25.45 28.06 -0.61
C ARG A 593 -26.96 27.90 -0.63
N GLU A 594 -27.69 28.52 -1.54
CA GLU A 594 -29.15 28.40 -1.62
C GLU A 594 -29.53 26.97 -2.03
N ARG A 595 -28.80 26.41 -3.00
CA ARG A 595 -28.95 25.02 -3.45
C ARG A 595 -28.54 24.00 -2.39
N ILE A 596 -27.49 24.25 -1.62
CA ILE A 596 -27.14 23.40 -0.44
C ILE A 596 -28.30 23.37 0.56
N VAL A 597 -28.93 24.52 0.84
CA VAL A 597 -30.09 24.60 1.74
C VAL A 597 -31.29 23.86 1.15
N LEU A 598 -31.63 24.10 -0.12
CA LEU A 598 -32.76 23.47 -0.80
C LEU A 598 -32.62 21.94 -0.86
N CYS A 599 -31.44 21.41 -1.21
CA CYS A 599 -31.21 19.97 -1.22
C CYS A 599 -31.24 19.35 0.20
N ALA A 600 -30.80 20.08 1.23
CA ALA A 600 -30.92 19.64 2.61
C ALA A 600 -32.37 19.69 3.14
N GLN A 601 -33.21 20.58 2.62
CA GLN A 601 -34.66 20.61 2.90
C GLN A 601 -35.36 19.43 2.20
N GLN A 602 -35.06 19.17 0.92
CA GLN A 602 -35.56 18.01 0.17
C GLN A 602 -35.16 16.67 0.83
N ALA A 603 -33.92 16.57 1.34
CA ALA A 603 -33.46 15.43 2.12
C ALA A 603 -33.96 15.43 3.59
N ALA A 604 -34.86 16.34 3.96
CA ALA A 604 -35.47 16.45 5.29
C ALA A 604 -34.46 16.53 6.47
N ILE A 605 -33.29 17.15 6.28
CA ILE A 605 -32.20 17.25 7.27
C ILE A 605 -31.83 18.70 7.66
N HIS A 606 -32.28 19.72 6.90
CA HIS A 606 -32.00 21.13 7.16
C HIS A 606 -32.18 21.55 8.63
N ASN A 607 -33.31 21.22 9.27
CA ASN A 607 -33.60 21.61 10.65
C ASN A 607 -32.62 21.00 11.66
N GLU A 608 -32.12 19.78 11.40
CA GLU A 608 -31.13 19.13 12.26
C GLU A 608 -29.73 19.75 12.07
N ILE A 609 -29.39 20.15 10.85
CA ILE A 609 -28.16 20.90 10.57
C ILE A 609 -28.20 22.26 11.29
N MET A 610 -29.31 22.99 11.19
CA MET A 610 -29.49 24.29 11.85
C MET A 610 -29.53 24.21 13.38
N ALA A 611 -29.81 23.03 13.95
CA ALA A 611 -29.70 22.78 15.40
C ALA A 611 -28.26 22.48 15.87
N MET A 612 -27.29 22.28 14.95
CA MET A 612 -25.88 22.10 15.30
C MET A 612 -25.21 23.45 15.56
N PRO A 613 -24.26 23.56 16.51
CA PRO A 613 -23.63 24.83 16.89
C PRO A 613 -22.97 25.62 15.75
N MET A 614 -22.48 24.94 14.70
CA MET A 614 -21.87 25.58 13.52
C MET A 614 -22.73 25.44 12.26
N GLY A 615 -23.98 25.00 12.37
CA GLY A 615 -24.88 24.82 11.23
C GLY A 615 -24.26 23.94 10.14
N TYR A 616 -24.28 24.44 8.90
CA TYR A 616 -23.67 23.80 7.73
C TYR A 616 -22.13 23.70 7.78
N GLU A 617 -21.47 24.56 8.57
CA GLU A 617 -20.01 24.56 8.74
C GLU A 617 -19.55 23.51 9.78
N THR A 618 -20.48 22.75 10.38
CA THR A 618 -20.18 21.66 11.32
C THR A 618 -19.28 20.62 10.65
N LEU A 619 -18.12 20.36 11.25
CA LEU A 619 -17.09 19.49 10.70
C LEU A 619 -17.42 18.00 10.94
N ILE A 620 -17.27 17.21 9.89
CA ILE A 620 -17.33 15.75 9.91
C ILE A 620 -15.90 15.20 9.95
N GLY A 621 -15.62 14.28 10.85
CA GLY A 621 -14.31 13.63 11.01
C GLY A 621 -14.26 12.18 10.48
N ASP A 622 -13.04 11.70 10.23
CA ASP A 622 -12.76 10.38 9.61
C ASP A 622 -13.06 9.17 10.52
N MET A 623 -12.88 9.31 11.84
CA MET A 623 -12.99 8.23 12.83
C MET A 623 -14.14 8.38 13.83
N GLY A 624 -15.00 9.39 13.65
CA GLY A 624 -16.09 9.69 14.57
C GLY A 624 -17.20 10.46 13.87
N THR A 625 -18.30 9.77 13.59
CA THR A 625 -19.48 10.36 12.95
C THR A 625 -20.23 11.24 13.94
N VAL A 626 -20.12 12.56 13.80
CA VAL A 626 -20.98 13.57 14.44
C VAL A 626 -22.46 13.30 14.15
N LEU A 627 -22.73 12.65 13.01
CA LEU A 627 -24.06 12.30 12.51
C LEU A 627 -24.45 10.86 12.85
N SER A 628 -25.74 10.65 13.14
CA SER A 628 -26.35 9.31 13.19
C SER A 628 -26.41 8.65 11.80
N GLY A 629 -26.69 7.34 11.73
CA GLY A 629 -26.81 6.63 10.45
C GLY A 629 -27.84 7.26 9.48
N GLY A 630 -29.05 7.54 9.98
CA GLY A 630 -30.09 8.21 9.21
C GLY A 630 -29.81 9.68 8.89
N GLN A 631 -28.96 10.36 9.68
CA GLN A 631 -28.46 11.70 9.32
C GLN A 631 -27.42 11.62 8.20
N LYS A 632 -26.43 10.72 8.32
CA LYS A 632 -25.42 10.45 7.29
C LYS A 632 -26.09 10.13 5.95
N GLN A 633 -27.09 9.23 5.96
CA GLN A 633 -27.84 8.83 4.76
C GLN A 633 -28.55 10.04 4.11
N ARG A 634 -29.17 10.93 4.89
CA ARG A 634 -29.79 12.17 4.37
C ARG A 634 -28.79 13.20 3.85
N VAL A 635 -27.59 13.31 4.42
CA VAL A 635 -26.51 14.14 3.83
C VAL A 635 -26.08 13.57 2.46
N VAL A 636 -25.99 12.24 2.32
CA VAL A 636 -25.69 11.59 1.03
C VAL A 636 -26.84 11.80 0.01
N ILE A 637 -28.10 11.75 0.44
CA ILE A 637 -29.25 12.10 -0.42
C ILE A 637 -29.15 13.57 -0.88
N ALA A 638 -28.88 14.52 0.03
CA ALA A 638 -28.71 15.92 -0.32
C ALA A 638 -27.56 16.13 -1.32
N ARG A 639 -26.44 15.39 -1.16
CA ARG A 639 -25.32 15.37 -2.12
C ARG A 639 -25.73 14.85 -3.51
N ALA A 640 -26.53 13.78 -3.58
CA ALA A 640 -27.03 13.26 -4.85
C ALA A 640 -27.96 14.27 -5.55
N LEU A 641 -28.83 14.94 -4.80
CA LEU A 641 -29.73 15.98 -5.30
C LEU A 641 -29.00 17.27 -5.73
N TYR A 642 -27.90 17.63 -5.05
CA TYR A 642 -27.13 18.85 -5.36
C TYR A 642 -26.63 18.90 -6.81
N ARG A 643 -26.49 17.77 -7.52
CA ARG A 643 -26.09 17.75 -8.94
C ARG A 643 -27.22 18.02 -9.95
N GLN A 644 -28.48 18.19 -9.53
CA GLN A 644 -29.65 18.24 -10.43
C GLN A 644 -29.66 17.06 -11.43
N PRO A 645 -29.66 15.82 -10.93
CA PRO A 645 -29.60 14.64 -11.79
C PRO A 645 -30.90 14.46 -12.58
N SER A 646 -30.80 13.91 -13.80
CA SER A 646 -31.95 13.45 -14.60
C SER A 646 -32.29 11.97 -14.36
N ILE A 647 -31.35 11.21 -13.77
CA ILE A 647 -31.52 9.82 -13.31
C ILE A 647 -31.15 9.74 -11.83
N LEU A 648 -31.99 9.11 -11.00
CA LEU A 648 -31.69 8.87 -9.59
C LEU A 648 -31.65 7.37 -9.27
N LEU A 649 -30.50 6.90 -8.80
CA LEU A 649 -30.24 5.51 -8.41
C LEU A 649 -30.10 5.41 -6.89
N LEU A 650 -30.99 4.66 -6.23
CA LEU A 650 -31.05 4.54 -4.77
C LEU A 650 -30.91 3.08 -4.34
N ASP A 651 -29.80 2.71 -3.70
CA ASP A 651 -29.62 1.39 -3.07
C ASP A 651 -29.95 1.49 -1.57
N GLU A 652 -31.10 0.95 -1.17
CA GLU A 652 -31.60 0.97 0.22
C GLU A 652 -31.55 2.37 0.90
N ALA A 653 -31.74 3.45 0.14
CA ALA A 653 -31.51 4.83 0.58
C ALA A 653 -32.39 5.31 1.76
N THR A 654 -33.38 4.51 2.21
CA THR A 654 -34.23 4.78 3.37
C THR A 654 -34.11 3.73 4.49
N SER A 655 -33.21 2.74 4.38
CA SER A 655 -33.11 1.62 5.31
C SER A 655 -32.76 2.00 6.75
N HIS A 656 -32.08 3.14 6.96
CA HIS A 656 -31.71 3.66 8.27
C HIS A 656 -32.60 4.83 8.74
N LEU A 657 -33.69 5.12 8.03
CA LEU A 657 -34.67 6.15 8.41
C LEU A 657 -35.82 5.55 9.22
N ASP A 658 -36.36 6.36 10.13
CA ASP A 658 -37.66 6.16 10.74
C ASP A 658 -38.80 6.41 9.72
N VAL A 659 -40.00 5.91 10.02
CA VAL A 659 -41.14 5.91 9.10
C VAL A 659 -41.60 7.33 8.74
N GLU A 660 -41.48 8.30 9.65
CA GLU A 660 -41.91 9.67 9.41
C GLU A 660 -40.94 10.40 8.47
N ARG A 661 -39.62 10.29 8.72
CA ARG A 661 -38.59 10.83 7.82
C ARG A 661 -38.56 10.13 6.47
N GLU A 662 -38.80 8.81 6.42
CA GLU A 662 -38.93 8.09 5.15
C GLU A 662 -40.08 8.64 4.31
N LYS A 663 -41.24 8.93 4.91
CA LYS A 663 -42.38 9.56 4.20
C LYS A 663 -42.02 10.94 3.67
N LEU A 664 -41.38 11.79 4.47
CA LEU A 664 -40.95 13.13 4.05
C LEU A 664 -39.98 13.06 2.85
N VAL A 665 -38.98 12.19 2.92
CA VAL A 665 -38.00 11.98 1.84
C VAL A 665 -38.66 11.40 0.58
N ASN A 666 -39.54 10.42 0.72
CA ASN A 666 -40.24 9.83 -0.43
C ASN A 666 -41.24 10.81 -1.08
N MET A 667 -41.89 11.68 -0.30
CA MET A 667 -42.71 12.78 -0.85
C MET A 667 -41.85 13.80 -1.59
N ALA A 668 -40.68 14.17 -1.05
CA ALA A 668 -39.74 15.05 -1.75
C ALA A 668 -39.25 14.43 -3.07
N PHE A 669 -38.90 13.15 -3.10
CA PHE A 669 -38.58 12.43 -4.34
C PHE A 669 -39.77 12.32 -5.30
N GLY A 670 -41.01 12.24 -4.79
CA GLY A 670 -42.23 12.22 -5.60
C GLY A 670 -42.49 13.52 -6.36
N ALA A 671 -42.04 14.66 -5.82
CA ALA A 671 -42.14 15.96 -6.47
C ALA A 671 -41.07 16.20 -7.56
N ILE A 672 -40.03 15.35 -7.62
CA ILE A 672 -38.90 15.51 -8.54
C ILE A 672 -39.13 14.66 -9.80
N ARG A 673 -39.28 15.32 -10.95
CA ARG A 673 -39.47 14.68 -12.27
C ARG A 673 -38.14 14.18 -12.84
N VAL A 674 -37.75 12.98 -12.41
CA VAL A 674 -36.53 12.28 -12.86
C VAL A 674 -36.82 10.80 -13.02
N THR A 675 -36.06 10.11 -13.88
CA THR A 675 -36.13 8.65 -14.00
C THR A 675 -35.53 8.04 -12.73
N ARG A 676 -36.29 7.23 -11.98
CA ARG A 676 -35.93 6.75 -10.64
C ARG A 676 -35.83 5.23 -10.60
N ILE A 677 -34.73 4.72 -10.05
CA ILE A 677 -34.51 3.29 -9.83
C ILE A 677 -34.16 3.08 -8.36
N VAL A 678 -34.98 2.32 -7.65
CA VAL A 678 -34.87 2.14 -6.19
C VAL A 678 -34.79 0.66 -5.85
N ILE A 679 -33.71 0.23 -5.20
CA ILE A 679 -33.67 -1.08 -4.55
C ILE A 679 -34.41 -0.96 -3.22
N ALA A 680 -35.56 -1.63 -3.13
CA ALA A 680 -36.48 -1.48 -2.03
C ALA A 680 -36.82 -2.81 -1.36
N HIS A 681 -36.68 -2.84 -0.04
CA HIS A 681 -37.15 -3.92 0.83
C HIS A 681 -38.35 -3.51 1.71
N ARG A 682 -38.63 -2.20 1.84
CA ARG A 682 -39.72 -1.67 2.67
C ARG A 682 -41.02 -1.51 1.86
N PRO A 683 -42.20 -1.93 2.38
CA PRO A 683 -43.46 -1.84 1.65
C PRO A 683 -43.89 -0.43 1.23
N GLU A 684 -43.55 0.60 2.00
CA GLU A 684 -43.92 1.99 1.66
C GLU A 684 -43.15 2.50 0.44
N THR A 685 -41.83 2.28 0.38
CA THR A 685 -40.99 2.63 -0.78
C THR A 685 -41.45 1.89 -2.04
N ILE A 686 -41.83 0.61 -1.93
CA ILE A 686 -42.36 -0.19 -3.04
C ILE A 686 -43.70 0.37 -3.53
N ARG A 687 -44.62 0.71 -2.63
CA ARG A 687 -45.95 1.27 -2.96
C ARG A 687 -45.89 2.65 -3.65
N MET A 688 -44.83 3.43 -3.42
CA MET A 688 -44.63 4.72 -4.06
C MET A 688 -43.90 4.64 -5.41
N SER A 689 -43.48 3.44 -5.84
CA SER A 689 -42.96 3.22 -7.19
C SER A 689 -44.11 3.02 -8.19
N GLY A 690 -43.95 3.52 -9.42
CA GLY A 690 -44.93 3.35 -10.49
C GLY A 690 -44.90 1.97 -11.14
N ARG A 691 -43.79 1.22 -10.98
CA ARG A 691 -43.60 -0.13 -11.51
C ARG A 691 -42.69 -0.92 -10.57
N VAL A 692 -43.05 -2.17 -10.31
CA VAL A 692 -42.27 -3.09 -9.46
C VAL A 692 -41.70 -4.22 -10.32
N VAL A 693 -40.39 -4.42 -10.20
CA VAL A 693 -39.62 -5.43 -10.93
C VAL A 693 -38.97 -6.36 -9.90
N GLY A 694 -39.13 -7.67 -10.09
CA GLY A 694 -38.46 -8.70 -9.31
C GLY A 694 -37.12 -9.08 -9.93
N LEU A 695 -36.08 -9.26 -9.12
CA LEU A 695 -34.80 -9.85 -9.50
C LEU A 695 -34.53 -11.08 -8.63
N GLU A 696 -34.55 -12.26 -9.25
CA GLU A 696 -34.33 -13.55 -8.58
C GLU A 696 -33.37 -14.41 -9.41
N GLN A 697 -32.35 -15.00 -8.75
CA GLN A 697 -31.30 -15.82 -9.39
C GLN A 697 -30.67 -15.15 -10.64
N GLY A 698 -30.48 -13.83 -10.59
CA GLY A 698 -29.90 -13.05 -11.70
C GLY A 698 -30.84 -12.79 -12.88
N LYS A 699 -32.12 -13.14 -12.78
CA LYS A 699 -33.14 -12.95 -13.83
C LYS A 699 -34.24 -11.99 -13.37
N ILE A 700 -34.74 -11.22 -14.32
CA ILE A 700 -35.81 -10.25 -14.09
C ILE A 700 -37.18 -10.88 -14.35
N PHE A 701 -38.13 -10.56 -13.47
CA PHE A 701 -39.54 -10.95 -13.55
C PHE A 701 -40.42 -9.73 -13.30
N GLU A 702 -41.45 -9.52 -14.12
CA GLU A 702 -42.41 -8.43 -13.87
C GLU A 702 -43.51 -8.85 -12.90
N ALA A 703 -43.95 -7.92 -12.06
CA ALA A 703 -44.97 -8.19 -11.03
C ALA A 703 -46.34 -8.63 -11.60
N GLY A 704 -46.60 -8.44 -12.90
CA GLY A 704 -47.83 -8.89 -13.56
C GLY A 704 -48.05 -10.41 -13.56
N ASP A 705 -46.98 -11.21 -13.55
CA ASP A 705 -47.08 -12.68 -13.48
C ASP A 705 -47.30 -13.22 -12.05
N VAL A 706 -47.22 -12.36 -11.03
CA VAL A 706 -47.35 -12.79 -9.62
C VAL A 706 -48.77 -13.24 -9.28
N GLU A 707 -49.80 -12.68 -9.93
CA GLU A 707 -51.18 -13.17 -9.77
C GLU A 707 -51.41 -14.55 -10.41
N ARG A 708 -50.67 -14.89 -11.47
CA ARG A 708 -50.74 -16.25 -12.06
C ARG A 708 -50.08 -17.30 -11.20
N LYS A 709 -48.95 -16.99 -10.54
CA LYS A 709 -48.27 -17.95 -9.64
C LYS A 709 -48.91 -18.07 -8.26
N LYS A 710 -49.52 -17.01 -7.71
CA LYS A 710 -50.17 -17.06 -6.37
C LYS A 710 -51.46 -17.89 -6.28
N ARG A 711 -51.97 -18.44 -7.39
CA ARG A 711 -53.03 -19.48 -7.34
C ARG A 711 -52.51 -20.88 -7.00
N ILE A 712 -51.21 -21.04 -6.80
CA ILE A 712 -50.58 -22.26 -6.28
C ILE A 712 -49.84 -21.86 -5.00
N THR A 713 -49.97 -22.66 -3.93
CA THR A 713 -49.45 -22.40 -2.57
C THR A 713 -49.96 -21.11 -1.89
N ILE A 714 -51.25 -21.11 -1.56
CA ILE A 714 -51.74 -20.50 -0.30
C ILE A 714 -52.04 -21.66 0.65
N ASP A 715 -51.04 -22.09 1.42
CA ASP A 715 -51.22 -23.01 2.56
C ASP A 715 -50.04 -22.93 3.56
N ASP A 716 -48.80 -22.69 3.07
CA ASP A 716 -47.58 -22.69 3.91
C ASP A 716 -47.17 -21.31 4.46
N TYR A 717 -48.06 -20.63 5.19
CA TYR A 717 -47.67 -19.52 6.08
C TYR A 717 -48.35 -19.61 7.45
N ARG A 718 -47.93 -20.60 8.23
CA ARG A 718 -48.28 -20.71 9.65
C ARG A 718 -47.31 -19.84 10.48
N PRO A 719 -47.77 -18.85 11.27
CA PRO A 719 -46.87 -18.06 12.10
C PRO A 719 -46.21 -18.92 13.17
N ILE A 720 -44.88 -18.87 13.28
CA ILE A 720 -44.15 -19.46 14.40
C ILE A 720 -44.33 -18.54 15.61
N ALA A 721 -45.37 -18.79 16.40
CA ALA A 721 -45.51 -18.20 17.72
C ALA A 721 -44.49 -18.85 18.69
N PRO A 722 -43.80 -18.08 19.55
CA PRO A 722 -42.97 -18.66 20.60
C PRO A 722 -43.86 -19.38 21.62
N ASN A 723 -43.54 -20.64 21.92
CA ASN A 723 -44.22 -21.43 22.94
C ASN A 723 -43.96 -20.87 24.35
N VAL A 724 -44.80 -19.93 24.79
CA VAL A 724 -44.89 -19.51 26.20
C VAL A 724 -46.25 -19.96 26.72
N ARG A 725 -46.29 -21.12 27.39
CA ARG A 725 -47.45 -21.51 28.19
C ARG A 725 -47.39 -20.80 29.53
N PHE A 726 -48.30 -19.86 29.76
CA PHE A 726 -48.67 -19.46 31.10
C PHE A 726 -49.58 -20.56 31.70
N SER A 727 -49.08 -21.28 32.70
CA SER A 727 -49.93 -22.05 33.62
C SER A 727 -50.09 -21.25 34.91
N SER A 728 -51.27 -20.68 35.10
CA SER A 728 -51.70 -20.13 36.38
C SER A 728 -51.97 -21.27 37.35
N GLU A 729 -51.13 -21.43 38.37
CA GLU A 729 -51.47 -22.24 39.54
C GLU A 729 -50.81 -21.68 40.80
N GLU A 730 -51.55 -21.74 41.89
CA GLU A 730 -51.35 -20.92 43.09
C GLU A 730 -51.10 -21.83 44.30
N ASN A 731 -49.87 -21.88 44.82
CA ASN A 731 -49.60 -21.80 46.28
C ASN A 731 -48.11 -21.94 46.69
N ARG A 732 -47.78 -21.19 47.76
CA ARG A 732 -46.89 -21.51 48.89
C ARG A 732 -45.69 -22.46 48.69
N GLY A 733 -44.51 -21.84 48.65
CA GLY A 733 -43.41 -22.16 49.59
C GLY A 733 -42.55 -23.41 49.34
N GLY A 734 -41.23 -23.21 49.22
CA GLY A 734 -40.23 -24.28 49.33
C GLY A 734 -39.11 -24.17 48.30
N ARG A 735 -37.85 -24.26 48.76
CA ARG A 735 -36.67 -24.32 47.88
C ARG A 735 -36.70 -25.58 47.03
N ALA A 736 -36.47 -25.46 45.72
CA ALA A 736 -36.18 -26.60 44.84
C ALA A 736 -34.80 -26.45 44.18
N LYS A 737 -34.04 -27.54 44.26
CA LYS A 737 -32.68 -27.74 43.70
C LYS A 737 -32.84 -28.44 42.35
N LEU A 738 -32.14 -28.00 41.30
CA LEU A 738 -32.28 -28.56 39.95
C LEU A 738 -30.99 -29.22 39.47
N GLU A 739 -31.06 -30.54 39.29
CA GLU A 739 -30.04 -31.37 38.64
C GLU A 739 -30.28 -31.41 37.13
N VAL A 740 -29.21 -31.46 36.33
CA VAL A 740 -29.31 -31.53 34.86
C VAL A 740 -29.22 -32.99 34.39
N SER A 741 -30.34 -33.50 33.87
CA SER A 741 -30.47 -34.81 33.25
C SER A 741 -29.86 -34.85 31.84
N LYS A 742 -29.17 -35.95 31.48
CA LYS A 742 -28.61 -36.18 30.14
C LYS A 742 -29.60 -36.89 29.21
N GLY A 743 -29.98 -36.24 28.11
CA GLY A 743 -30.72 -36.86 27.01
C GLY A 743 -29.85 -37.82 26.17
N LYS A 744 -30.45 -38.93 25.71
CA LYS A 744 -29.78 -39.97 24.90
C LYS A 744 -29.84 -39.67 23.39
N ALA A 745 -28.79 -40.06 22.68
CA ALA A 745 -28.80 -40.23 21.22
C ALA A 745 -29.34 -41.63 20.82
N PRO A 746 -29.90 -41.80 19.60
CA PRO A 746 -30.47 -43.07 19.14
C PRO A 746 -29.44 -44.07 18.55
N HIS A 747 -29.85 -45.34 18.48
CA HIS A 747 -29.02 -46.51 18.16
C HIS A 747 -28.71 -46.74 16.68
N ARG A 748 -27.50 -47.29 16.39
CA ARG A 748 -27.21 -48.64 15.81
C ARG A 748 -25.72 -48.70 15.38
N GLY A 749 -24.94 -49.76 15.58
CA GLY A 749 -25.12 -50.99 16.37
C GLY A 749 -24.16 -52.12 15.92
N LYS A 750 -23.74 -52.99 16.86
CA LYS A 750 -23.01 -54.29 16.64
C LYS A 750 -21.55 -54.17 16.14
N LEU A 751 -20.56 -55.01 16.48
CA LEU A 751 -20.49 -56.32 17.18
C LEU A 751 -19.13 -56.50 17.91
N ARG A 752 -19.09 -57.34 18.98
CA ARG A 752 -17.96 -58.14 19.55
C ARG A 752 -16.65 -57.41 19.94
N SER A 753 -16.23 -57.35 21.21
CA SER A 753 -15.67 -58.44 22.06
C SER A 753 -14.47 -59.17 21.40
N SER A 754 -13.28 -59.33 21.99
CA SER A 754 -12.77 -59.07 23.36
C SER A 754 -11.22 -58.89 23.29
N ARG A 755 -10.38 -58.79 24.33
CA ARG A 755 -10.46 -59.26 25.74
C ARG A 755 -9.56 -58.39 26.67
N ARG A 756 -9.28 -58.94 27.85
CA ARG A 756 -8.36 -58.47 28.91
C ARG A 756 -6.96 -58.10 28.40
N ASP A 757 -6.38 -57.02 28.92
CA ASP A 757 -5.43 -57.23 30.04
C ASP A 757 -5.45 -56.10 31.09
N ARG A 758 -5.10 -56.45 32.34
CA ARG A 758 -4.95 -55.53 33.48
C ARG A 758 -3.56 -55.76 34.06
N SER A 759 -2.70 -54.75 34.04
CA SER A 759 -1.59 -54.69 35.00
C SER A 759 -1.50 -53.30 35.63
N ARG A 760 -1.20 -53.30 36.93
CA ARG A 760 -1.18 -52.12 37.80
C ARG A 760 0.01 -51.22 37.46
N ARG A 761 -0.21 -49.91 37.59
CA ARG A 761 0.58 -49.08 38.51
C ARG A 761 -0.28 -47.91 38.96
N GLU A 762 -0.55 -47.85 40.25
CA GLU A 762 -0.92 -46.59 40.92
C GLU A 762 0.25 -45.61 40.75
N HIS A 763 -0.04 -44.30 40.71
CA HIS A 763 0.53 -43.33 41.66
C HIS A 763 -0.12 -41.95 41.47
N SER A 764 -0.65 -41.43 42.58
CA SER A 764 -0.75 -40.02 43.00
C SER A 764 -0.42 -38.90 42.00
N ALA A 765 -1.34 -37.94 41.88
CA ALA A 765 -1.03 -36.59 41.43
C ALA A 765 -0.15 -35.83 42.45
N PRO A 766 0.87 -35.08 42.01
CA PRO A 766 1.37 -33.88 42.67
C PRO A 766 0.73 -32.64 42.02
N LYS A 767 0.04 -31.76 42.77
CA LYS A 767 0.60 -30.72 43.66
C LYS A 767 1.48 -29.70 42.93
N SER A 768 0.95 -28.48 42.86
CA SER A 768 1.58 -27.24 42.44
C SER A 768 2.72 -26.79 43.36
N HIS A 769 3.89 -26.45 42.79
CA HIS A 769 4.62 -25.19 43.00
C HIS A 769 5.98 -25.22 42.25
N VAL A 770 6.68 -24.07 42.24
CA VAL A 770 7.95 -23.77 41.51
C VAL A 770 7.69 -23.57 39.99
N VAL A 771 8.06 -22.46 39.33
CA VAL A 771 9.17 -21.50 39.51
C VAL A 771 8.70 -20.02 39.53
N PRO A 772 9.27 -19.14 40.38
CA PRO A 772 9.18 -17.68 40.25
C PRO A 772 10.48 -17.09 39.66
N GLU A 773 10.57 -16.90 38.34
CA GLU A 773 11.79 -16.35 37.72
C GLU A 773 11.50 -15.65 36.37
N MET A 774 10.75 -14.54 36.41
CA MET A 774 10.51 -13.72 35.20
C MET A 774 10.23 -12.23 35.47
N LEU A 775 10.41 -11.75 36.71
CA LEU A 775 10.22 -10.34 37.09
C LEU A 775 11.52 -9.55 37.27
N SER A 776 12.67 -10.22 37.41
CA SER A 776 14.01 -9.61 37.50
C SER A 776 14.60 -9.18 36.16
N VAL A 777 14.08 -9.67 35.03
CA VAL A 777 14.58 -9.33 33.68
C VAL A 777 13.91 -8.07 33.11
N LEU A 778 12.83 -7.57 33.75
CA LEU A 778 12.07 -6.41 33.29
C LEU A 778 12.46 -5.10 33.99
N SER A 779 13.23 -5.14 35.08
CA SER A 779 13.84 -3.93 35.68
C SER A 779 15.03 -3.43 34.86
N ASP A 780 15.83 -4.35 34.33
CA ASP A 780 17.18 -4.02 33.86
C ASP A 780 17.21 -3.54 32.39
N ILE A 781 16.11 -3.74 31.65
CA ILE A 781 15.95 -3.25 30.26
C ILE A 781 15.31 -1.84 30.22
N ALA A 782 14.80 -1.33 31.35
CA ALA A 782 14.16 -0.03 31.42
C ALA A 782 15.13 1.16 31.64
N CYS A 783 16.44 0.91 31.76
CA CYS A 783 17.41 1.88 32.28
C CYS A 783 18.43 2.42 31.25
N GLU A 784 18.31 2.10 29.94
CA GLU A 784 19.39 2.42 28.98
C GLU A 784 18.90 2.93 27.60
N ILE A 785 18.14 4.03 27.59
CA ILE A 785 18.10 4.96 26.44
C ILE A 785 18.15 6.41 26.95
N GLN A 786 19.35 6.92 27.20
CA GLN A 786 19.58 8.36 27.36
C GLN A 786 19.41 9.07 26.01
N LEU A 787 18.48 10.03 25.91
CA LEU A 787 18.46 11.00 24.82
C LEU A 787 19.30 12.24 25.20
N PRO A 788 20.09 12.81 24.27
CA PRO A 788 20.96 13.94 24.58
C PRO A 788 20.15 15.24 24.75
N LYS A 789 20.34 15.93 25.87
CA LYS A 789 19.91 17.32 26.04
C LYS A 789 20.90 18.23 25.30
N ALA A 790 20.45 18.86 24.22
CA ALA A 790 21.17 19.98 23.62
C ALA A 790 20.81 21.27 24.38
N THR A 791 21.80 21.85 25.04
CA THR A 791 21.71 23.16 25.70
C THR A 791 21.78 24.27 24.65
N LEU A 792 20.85 25.21 24.71
CA LEU A 792 20.95 26.51 24.05
C LEU A 792 20.66 27.58 25.09
N GLU A 793 21.72 28.17 25.64
CA GLU A 793 21.64 29.41 26.42
C GLU A 793 21.59 30.61 25.46
N MET A 794 20.80 31.64 25.82
CA MET A 794 20.97 33.07 25.52
C MET A 794 19.69 33.81 25.98
N PRO A 795 19.75 35.10 26.36
CA PRO A 795 20.35 35.58 27.60
C PRO A 795 19.28 36.17 28.55
N SER A 796 19.68 36.52 29.78
CA SER A 796 18.85 37.29 30.70
C SER A 796 18.66 38.75 30.21
N PRO A 797 17.60 39.45 30.70
CA PRO A 797 17.91 40.42 31.75
C PRO A 797 16.87 40.55 32.88
N CYS A 798 17.40 40.82 34.08
CA CYS A 798 16.88 41.67 35.17
C CYS A 798 15.37 41.81 35.45
N LYS A 799 14.96 41.32 36.63
CA LYS A 799 14.16 41.99 37.69
C LYS A 799 14.26 41.11 38.94
N VAL A 800 15.02 41.45 39.99
CA VAL A 800 14.87 42.55 40.96
C VAL A 800 13.58 42.46 41.79
N SER A 801 13.78 42.35 43.10
CA SER A 801 12.85 42.54 44.22
C SER A 801 11.69 41.55 44.44
N SER A 802 11.46 41.30 45.73
CA SER A 802 10.52 40.36 46.33
C SER A 802 9.26 41.10 46.86
N PRO A 803 8.52 40.67 47.91
CA PRO A 803 7.13 40.28 47.72
C PRO A 803 6.12 41.11 48.53
N ARG A 804 4.81 40.90 48.30
CA ARG A 804 3.72 40.72 49.31
C ARG A 804 2.33 41.18 48.83
N SER A 805 1.32 40.59 49.49
CA SER A 805 0.03 41.17 49.90
C SER A 805 -0.96 41.70 48.84
N ALA A 806 -2.01 40.90 48.66
CA ALA A 806 -3.36 41.17 49.16
C ALA A 806 -4.30 42.17 48.43
N ASP A 807 -5.53 41.68 48.32
CA ASP A 807 -6.83 42.35 48.46
C ASP A 807 -7.38 43.31 47.38
N ASN A 808 -8.56 42.89 46.92
CA ASN A 808 -9.80 43.65 46.72
C ASN A 808 -9.87 44.75 45.64
N ALA A 809 -10.57 44.36 44.56
CA ALA A 809 -11.96 44.76 44.27
C ALA A 809 -12.33 46.25 44.07
N ASP A 810 -13.24 46.44 43.11
CA ASP A 810 -14.22 47.52 42.99
C ASP A 810 -13.69 48.94 42.72
N GLU A 811 -14.33 49.81 41.92
CA GLU A 811 -15.45 49.70 40.95
C GLU A 811 -15.42 51.03 40.12
N ILE A 812 -16.45 51.30 39.32
CA ILE A 812 -16.87 52.64 38.82
C ILE A 812 -16.13 53.16 37.57
N GLY A 813 -16.85 53.12 36.44
CA GLY A 813 -17.36 54.41 35.94
C GLY A 813 -17.27 54.76 34.46
N GLN A 814 -18.44 54.73 33.81
CA GLN A 814 -18.93 55.76 32.86
C GLN A 814 -18.50 55.78 31.37
N GLN A 815 -19.53 55.55 30.55
CA GLN A 815 -19.99 56.39 29.42
C GLN A 815 -19.43 56.20 27.99
N THR A 816 -20.29 55.58 27.18
CA THR A 816 -20.62 55.76 25.75
C THR A 816 -20.67 57.25 25.28
N PRO A 817 -20.59 57.61 23.95
CA PRO A 817 -21.43 57.02 22.88
C PRO A 817 -20.95 56.98 21.38
N CYS A 818 -21.68 56.15 20.61
CA CYS A 818 -22.15 56.24 19.19
C CYS A 818 -21.33 56.83 17.99
N VAL A 819 -20.96 55.94 17.03
CA VAL A 819 -21.48 55.77 15.62
C VAL A 819 -21.96 57.04 14.85
N PRO A 820 -21.60 57.35 13.55
CA PRO A 820 -21.92 56.50 12.37
C PRO A 820 -21.13 56.58 11.00
N ALA A 821 -21.36 55.55 10.15
CA ALA A 821 -21.64 55.53 8.67
C ALA A 821 -20.60 55.73 7.52
N ARG A 822 -20.55 54.67 6.66
CA ARG A 822 -20.61 54.59 5.15
C ARG A 822 -19.64 55.37 4.21
N GLN A 823 -19.09 54.68 3.20
CA GLN A 823 -19.49 54.77 1.76
C GLN A 823 -18.76 53.76 0.82
N ASP A 824 -19.43 53.40 -0.29
CA ASP A 824 -19.09 52.51 -1.44
C ASP A 824 -19.84 53.08 -2.69
N PRO A 825 -19.69 52.57 -3.95
CA PRO A 825 -18.68 51.66 -4.53
C PRO A 825 -17.83 52.35 -5.65
N PRO A 826 -18.05 52.31 -7.01
CA PRO A 826 -19.01 51.64 -7.91
C PRO A 826 -18.39 50.45 -8.72
N LEU A 827 -18.77 50.24 -10.00
CA LEU A 827 -18.38 49.14 -10.91
C LEU A 827 -18.09 49.62 -12.35
N GLU A 828 -17.39 48.81 -13.18
CA GLU A 828 -17.91 48.36 -14.51
C GLU A 828 -17.06 47.21 -15.14
N ALA A 829 -17.52 46.62 -16.25
CA ALA A 829 -17.09 45.31 -16.77
C ALA A 829 -16.70 45.28 -18.26
N ASP A 830 -16.06 44.19 -18.74
CA ASP A 830 -16.45 43.35 -19.90
C ASP A 830 -15.27 42.52 -20.52
N ARG A 831 -15.62 41.37 -21.12
CA ARG A 831 -14.90 40.49 -22.09
C ARG A 831 -13.91 39.39 -21.64
N SER A 832 -13.84 38.40 -22.52
CA SER A 832 -13.46 36.97 -22.42
C SER A 832 -12.71 36.58 -23.71
N PRO A 833 -12.11 35.38 -23.91
CA PRO A 833 -11.37 34.46 -23.02
C PRO A 833 -9.94 34.12 -23.54
N ALA A 834 -9.32 33.11 -22.92
CA ALA A 834 -8.28 32.21 -23.45
C ALA A 834 -6.78 32.53 -23.26
N HIS A 835 -6.01 31.43 -23.32
CA HIS A 835 -4.54 31.26 -23.32
C HIS A 835 -3.76 31.29 -22.00
N THR A 836 -3.30 30.09 -21.67
CA THR A 836 -2.11 29.71 -20.89
C THR A 836 -0.97 30.74 -20.87
N ALA A 837 -0.60 31.21 -19.68
CA ALA A 837 0.63 31.98 -19.43
C ALA A 837 1.30 31.54 -18.09
N PRO A 838 2.65 31.55 -17.99
CA PRO A 838 3.37 31.01 -16.83
C PRO A 838 3.43 31.97 -15.63
N LEU A 839 3.85 31.42 -14.48
CA LEU A 839 3.90 32.10 -13.17
C LEU A 839 4.80 33.35 -13.14
N ARG A 840 4.38 34.36 -12.36
CA ARG A 840 4.93 35.72 -12.31
C ARG A 840 6.33 35.82 -11.66
N PRO A 841 7.15 36.83 -12.02
CA PRO A 841 8.53 36.96 -11.53
C PRO A 841 8.69 37.35 -10.04
N LYS A 842 7.62 37.79 -9.35
CA LYS A 842 7.70 38.25 -7.94
C LYS A 842 8.18 37.22 -6.92
N GLN A 843 8.18 35.92 -7.25
CA GLN A 843 8.80 34.92 -6.38
C GLN A 843 10.34 34.94 -6.42
N ARG A 844 11.00 35.41 -7.50
CA ARG A 844 12.48 35.40 -7.54
C ARG A 844 13.14 36.33 -6.52
N GLU A 845 12.54 37.48 -6.21
CA GLU A 845 13.10 38.42 -5.22
C GLU A 845 12.97 37.93 -3.77
N VAL A 846 11.82 37.32 -3.42
CA VAL A 846 11.61 36.76 -2.07
C VAL A 846 12.61 35.63 -1.79
N TRP A 847 12.81 34.75 -2.77
CA TRP A 847 13.77 33.65 -2.67
C TRP A 847 15.23 34.13 -2.75
N GLY A 848 15.53 35.20 -3.50
CA GLY A 848 16.84 35.85 -3.52
C GLY A 848 17.22 36.50 -2.19
N ARG A 849 16.27 37.16 -1.51
CA ARG A 849 16.50 37.74 -0.16
C ARG A 849 16.64 36.66 0.91
N ALA A 850 15.87 35.56 0.82
CA ALA A 850 16.05 34.40 1.69
C ALA A 850 17.42 33.72 1.49
N ALA A 851 17.89 33.59 0.24
CA ALA A 851 19.21 33.05 -0.07
C ALA A 851 20.36 33.90 0.52
N LEU A 852 20.27 35.23 0.45
CA LEU A 852 21.26 36.13 1.08
C LEU A 852 21.28 36.00 2.60
N ALA A 853 20.11 35.93 3.26
CA ALA A 853 20.01 35.77 4.70
C ALA A 853 20.60 34.43 5.18
N VAL A 854 20.31 33.32 4.49
CA VAL A 854 20.84 31.98 4.83
C VAL A 854 22.34 31.87 4.50
N SER A 855 22.80 32.49 3.42
CA SER A 855 24.24 32.55 3.09
C SER A 855 25.04 33.32 4.15
N ALA A 856 24.50 34.41 4.69
CA ALA A 856 25.12 35.14 5.79
C ALA A 856 25.19 34.30 7.08
N TYR A 857 24.10 33.56 7.39
CA TYR A 857 24.05 32.69 8.57
C TYR A 857 25.05 31.53 8.51
N LEU A 858 25.25 30.94 7.32
CA LEU A 858 26.24 29.88 7.10
C LEU A 858 27.69 30.38 7.09
N LEU A 859 27.93 31.60 6.57
CA LEU A 859 29.25 32.26 6.67
C LEU A 859 29.63 32.56 8.13
N MET A 860 28.66 33.00 8.96
CA MET A 860 28.87 33.17 10.40
C MET A 860 29.07 31.84 11.13
N ALA A 861 28.34 30.78 10.78
CA ALA A 861 28.55 29.46 11.36
C ALA A 861 29.95 28.90 11.02
N SER A 862 30.46 29.16 9.81
CA SER A 862 31.78 28.72 9.36
C SER A 862 32.96 29.57 9.87
N THR A 863 32.69 30.60 10.68
CA THR A 863 33.72 31.40 11.39
C THR A 863 33.72 31.18 12.90
N CYS A 864 32.86 30.28 13.40
CA CYS A 864 32.78 29.88 14.81
C CYS A 864 33.24 28.43 15.09
N ILE A 865 33.93 27.80 14.11
CA ILE A 865 34.63 26.52 14.21
C ILE A 865 36.06 26.75 13.72
#